data_AF-A0A3B8P2G1-F1
#
_entry.id   AF-A0A3B8P2G1-F1
#
_cell.length_a   1.000
_cell.length_b   1.000
_cell.length_c   1.000
_cell.angle_alpha   90.00
_cell.angle_beta   90.00
_cell.angle_gamma   90.00
#
_symmetry.space_group_name_H-M   'P 1'
#
loop_
_entity.id
_entity.type
_entity.pdbx_description
1 polymer ?
#
loop_
_entity_poly.entity_id
_entity_poly.type
_entity_poly.pdbx_seq_one_letter_code
_entity_poly.pdbx_strand_id
1 'polypeptide(L)'
;MGGSAKRQRRGGENLQNLQTNRTHGITGRDKRCRHPTEKSDKGMDSLGCGRSRCVDGGSCCDFCKKTRQKSLIFTGKGEDFMEHNFAEKEQRIDFCRRVAGEGVVLLKNEDGILPLKGKKIAVFGSAQNDQVANDGSKVDQTKAVGITAAICEAGIEIDKTLYDTYAQWRKDYMLRTNGAWKQGHFFPEMDVSEELARQTKARGADTAIIVITRSSYENSDMNVEKGDYLLSDTEEEMVRNVCKVFDDVVLLLHIGCSIDLSFLDTCHIKGILYLNHLGVNGNPAMAEILTGKINPSGKLTVTLAKRYEDYPSSKSFGQHGGGLLQDYEEDVYVGYRYFESFPEKSRNVVYPFGFGLSYTTFSVTDETFEEKDGEITVAAKVTNTGKTAGKQVLQLYYAVPQPEDGARLSGPAKQLCNFEKTALLAPGESQILRMTLKADDMASFDDLGVISEENAWVMEKGVYSILLGTDSHDTHPVGEHREETTRVLEKCHPLVTTLPKRLTRSGSMEELPQPSGEGRDFAISAIGKTILPVSAARNRKGESFADCKAGERCVYSLLPGTGGGYRLTFVGAPVSDDALEIQINGAPLKDLKFHQNRAEFALPLGRCEFAVTVKKDGIDVREMEFEKVEAVTAVEGTGKTTIEAINMYESDYAINTANFDDDGNGNRGSYITNFYAVGKTVVYKLEVKQAGTYLLSFKYATCDEEKPVNKVFAVLASNIVQPLTGKLLKKTYQNGEPRRFGVSDGFPISLMQGTVYLKISSACVPFPLISQLYLERTDAEVTVDVRDEETENKAASAAKKRKLLDSPDMYEKIGIQLKDVYRDPSLMQAFLDQLSNRELATIVSGTSENRTPGGDVGCNHPLFERGVPAGQTSDGPCGLRQVGQFPIAFPVGMVLAATFNRELYYENGLCMAEECLAYDVDFLLGPSINILRNPIGGRNCSYYSEDRYLASETAIFYIRALQSKGVAAVLKHYTANSTEYERLKSNSRVSGRALREIYLKAFERTCKESNPWCMMSSYNHVNDVKVCESYPLITEIPHDEWHWDGIFMTDWWNDSTHVAELKAGHDLKMATGDIDGVTKALDSGELSREEVYVCARRVLKTLMKIGRIKKEMEA
;
A
#
# COMPACT_ATOMS: atom_id res chain seq x y z
N MET A 1 39.84 -48.44 25.71
CA MET A 1 41.14 -48.54 26.41
C MET A 1 41.45 -47.16 27.00
N GLY A 2 42.18 -47.05 28.12
CA GLY A 2 42.40 -45.76 28.82
C GLY A 2 43.59 -44.95 28.29
N GLY A 3 43.89 -43.74 28.81
CA GLY A 3 43.15 -42.95 29.81
C GLY A 3 44.06 -42.02 30.66
N SER A 4 43.45 -41.25 31.58
CA SER A 4 44.10 -40.36 32.58
C SER A 4 44.74 -39.05 32.01
N ALA A 5 45.05 -37.99 32.79
CA ALA A 5 45.09 -37.85 34.26
C ALA A 5 44.98 -36.40 34.81
N LYS A 6 44.46 -36.26 36.06
CA LYS A 6 44.83 -35.23 37.09
C LYS A 6 44.36 -33.76 36.81
N ARG A 7 44.22 -32.84 37.79
CA ARG A 7 44.71 -32.78 39.20
C ARG A 7 43.91 -31.79 40.12
N GLN A 8 43.71 -32.14 41.41
CA GLN A 8 43.62 -31.26 42.63
C GLN A 8 42.48 -30.19 42.78
N ARG A 9 41.67 -30.15 43.87
CA ARG A 9 41.84 -29.68 45.30
C ARG A 9 41.75 -28.13 45.47
N ARG A 10 41.22 -27.50 46.55
CA ARG A 10 40.80 -27.92 47.93
C ARG A 10 39.99 -26.81 48.69
N GLY A 11 39.29 -27.16 49.79
CA GLY A 11 38.85 -26.26 50.90
C GLY A 11 37.39 -25.77 50.80
N GLY A 12 36.60 -25.52 51.87
CA GLY A 12 36.85 -25.43 53.34
C GLY A 12 36.67 -23.98 53.85
N GLU A 13 36.03 -23.64 54.99
CA GLU A 13 35.46 -24.45 56.08
C GLU A 13 34.46 -23.64 56.98
N ASN A 14 33.48 -24.34 57.60
CA ASN A 14 32.74 -24.10 58.88
C ASN A 14 32.70 -22.70 59.61
N LEU A 15 31.50 -22.26 60.08
CA LEU A 15 31.06 -22.30 61.52
C LEU A 15 29.74 -21.54 61.88
N GLN A 16 28.89 -22.22 62.68
CA GLN A 16 28.02 -21.76 63.81
C GLN A 16 26.88 -20.69 63.73
N ASN A 17 25.70 -21.12 64.27
CA ASN A 17 24.78 -20.41 65.20
C ASN A 17 24.01 -19.15 64.71
N LEU A 18 22.73 -18.89 65.04
CA LEU A 18 21.64 -19.54 65.82
C LEU A 18 20.28 -18.98 65.22
N GLN A 19 19.04 -18.96 65.77
CA GLN A 19 18.43 -19.26 67.09
C GLN A 19 16.90 -19.52 66.95
N THR A 20 16.35 -20.66 67.45
CA THR A 20 14.93 -20.86 67.90
C THR A 20 13.74 -20.65 66.91
N ASN A 21 12.52 -21.21 67.05
CA ASN A 21 11.94 -22.24 67.95
C ASN A 21 10.63 -22.84 67.34
N ARG A 22 10.24 -24.05 67.79
CA ARG A 22 8.86 -24.59 67.99
C ARG A 22 7.81 -24.47 66.86
N THR A 23 7.38 -25.55 66.17
CA THR A 23 6.65 -26.80 66.56
C THR A 23 5.11 -26.72 66.63
N HIS A 24 4.49 -27.74 66.02
CA HIS A 24 3.07 -28.16 66.09
C HIS A 24 2.05 -27.39 65.24
N GLY A 25 1.18 -28.15 64.57
CA GLY A 25 -0.18 -27.76 64.20
C GLY A 25 -1.15 -28.85 64.70
N ILE A 26 -2.46 -28.71 64.47
CA ILE A 26 -3.50 -29.77 64.47
C ILE A 26 -4.88 -29.14 64.20
N THR A 27 -5.65 -29.79 63.32
CA THR A 27 -7.11 -29.73 63.01
C THR A 27 -8.03 -28.63 63.59
N GLY A 28 -8.97 -28.15 62.75
CA GLY A 28 -10.35 -28.65 62.87
C GLY A 28 -11.53 -27.68 63.03
N ARG A 29 -12.32 -27.54 61.95
CA ARG A 29 -13.81 -27.40 61.87
C ARG A 29 -14.59 -26.31 62.67
N ASP A 30 -15.41 -25.58 61.90
CA ASP A 30 -16.91 -25.50 61.96
C ASP A 30 -17.60 -24.12 62.21
N LYS A 31 -18.87 -24.05 61.76
CA LYS A 31 -20.00 -23.17 62.16
C LYS A 31 -20.02 -21.65 61.83
N ARG A 32 -20.60 -21.38 60.66
CA ARG A 32 -21.80 -20.54 60.39
C ARG A 32 -22.46 -19.77 61.57
N CYS A 33 -22.66 -18.46 61.41
CA CYS A 33 -23.96 -17.71 61.43
C CYS A 33 -23.70 -16.26 60.91
N ARG A 34 -24.44 -15.66 59.96
CA ARG A 34 -25.87 -15.29 59.82
C ARG A 34 -26.32 -14.07 60.65
N HIS A 35 -26.40 -12.90 59.97
CA HIS A 35 -27.50 -11.89 59.96
C HIS A 35 -27.93 -11.18 61.28
N PRO A 36 -28.51 -9.95 61.26
CA PRO A 36 -29.69 -9.54 60.45
C PRO A 36 -29.67 -8.07 59.86
N THR A 37 -30.37 -7.75 58.75
CA THR A 37 -31.70 -7.04 58.57
C THR A 37 -31.80 -5.61 59.17
N GLU A 38 -32.54 -4.60 58.67
CA GLU A 38 -33.52 -4.38 57.56
C GLU A 38 -33.76 -2.82 57.42
N LYS A 39 -34.63 -2.15 56.61
CA LYS A 39 -35.72 -2.44 55.62
C LYS A 39 -35.99 -1.17 54.73
N SER A 40 -36.94 -1.29 53.77
CA SER A 40 -37.90 -0.26 53.27
C SER A 40 -37.40 0.95 52.44
N ASP A 41 -38.10 1.43 51.38
CA ASP A 41 -39.28 0.87 50.68
C ASP A 41 -39.43 1.35 49.21
N LYS A 42 -40.23 0.59 48.42
CA LYS A 42 -40.87 0.76 47.08
C LYS A 42 -40.65 2.06 46.25
N GLY A 43 -40.61 2.03 44.92
CA GLY A 43 -40.90 0.99 43.90
C GLY A 43 -40.49 1.47 42.48
N MET A 44 -41.06 1.05 41.34
CA MET A 44 -42.09 0.03 41.04
C MET A 44 -42.12 -0.27 39.50
N ASP A 45 -42.55 -1.49 39.11
CA ASP A 45 -43.19 -1.96 37.84
C ASP A 45 -42.64 -1.63 36.42
N SER A 46 -42.74 -2.51 35.39
CA SER A 46 -42.96 -3.98 35.34
C SER A 46 -42.76 -4.57 33.91
N LEU A 47 -42.84 -5.92 33.80
CA LEU A 47 -42.94 -6.78 32.58
C LEU A 47 -41.64 -7.18 31.85
N GLY A 48 -41.44 -8.44 31.41
CA GLY A 48 -42.21 -9.67 31.74
C GLY A 48 -41.95 -10.88 30.82
N CYS A 49 -41.96 -12.10 31.39
CA CYS A 49 -41.90 -13.43 30.72
C CYS A 49 -40.53 -13.81 30.07
N GLY A 50 -40.07 -15.07 30.07
CA GLY A 50 -40.51 -16.26 30.80
C GLY A 50 -39.65 -17.50 30.50
N ARG A 51 -39.46 -18.41 31.47
CA ARG A 51 -38.77 -19.71 31.27
C ARG A 51 -39.68 -20.87 31.71
N SER A 52 -39.97 -21.79 30.79
CA SER A 52 -40.51 -23.12 31.09
C SER A 52 -39.39 -24.11 31.44
N ARG A 53 -39.75 -25.29 31.96
CA ARG A 53 -38.81 -26.35 32.37
C ARG A 53 -38.98 -27.57 31.47
N CYS A 54 -37.88 -28.24 31.13
CA CYS A 54 -37.90 -29.65 30.74
C CYS A 54 -37.56 -30.52 31.96
N VAL A 55 -38.07 -31.75 31.98
CA VAL A 55 -37.99 -32.70 33.10
C VAL A 55 -37.63 -34.07 32.54
N ASP A 56 -36.59 -34.69 33.12
CA ASP A 56 -36.13 -36.07 32.89
C ASP A 56 -35.78 -36.45 31.43
N GLY A 57 -35.01 -37.49 31.14
CA GLY A 57 -34.20 -38.34 32.02
C GLY A 57 -33.68 -39.55 31.23
N GLY A 58 -32.37 -39.60 30.93
CA GLY A 58 -31.78 -40.65 30.10
C GLY A 58 -30.25 -40.70 30.22
N SER A 59 -29.70 -41.91 30.22
CA SER A 59 -28.27 -42.14 30.47
C SER A 59 -27.39 -41.82 29.26
N CYS A 60 -26.31 -41.07 29.47
CA CYS A 60 -25.15 -41.06 28.56
C CYS A 60 -23.86 -41.38 29.33
N CYS A 61 -22.92 -42.03 28.65
CA CYS A 61 -21.79 -42.75 29.25
C CYS A 61 -20.73 -41.83 29.88
N ASP A 62 -20.05 -42.31 30.92
CA ASP A 62 -18.94 -41.60 31.61
C ASP A 62 -17.72 -41.31 30.72
N PHE A 63 -17.68 -41.84 29.48
CA PHE A 63 -16.67 -41.48 28.48
C PHE A 63 -16.70 -39.98 28.13
N CYS A 64 -17.89 -39.35 28.07
CA CYS A 64 -18.03 -37.92 27.73
C CYS A 64 -17.51 -36.93 28.78
N LYS A 65 -17.06 -37.39 29.97
CA LYS A 65 -16.62 -36.50 31.06
C LYS A 65 -15.12 -36.18 31.07
N LYS A 66 -14.32 -36.77 30.19
CA LYS A 66 -12.85 -36.55 30.15
C LYS A 66 -12.33 -35.72 28.97
N THR A 67 -13.17 -35.39 27.98
CA THR A 67 -12.80 -34.59 26.81
C THR A 67 -13.50 -33.23 26.77
N ARG A 68 -13.45 -32.47 27.88
CA ARG A 68 -13.68 -31.02 27.84
C ARG A 68 -12.44 -30.30 27.30
N GLN A 69 -12.11 -30.49 26.03
CA GLN A 69 -11.44 -29.43 25.28
C GLN A 69 -12.36 -28.20 25.33
N LYS A 70 -11.82 -27.04 25.72
CA LYS A 70 -12.52 -25.79 25.49
C LYS A 70 -12.49 -25.53 23.98
N SER A 71 -13.63 -25.64 23.30
CA SER A 71 -13.80 -24.99 22.01
C SER A 71 -13.80 -23.48 22.27
N LEU A 72 -12.67 -22.83 22.03
CA LEU A 72 -12.56 -21.37 21.98
C LEU A 72 -13.31 -20.89 20.74
N ILE A 73 -14.60 -20.58 20.94
CA ILE A 73 -15.32 -19.69 20.02
C ILE A 73 -14.77 -18.30 20.33
N PHE A 74 -13.82 -17.83 19.54
CA PHE A 74 -13.29 -16.48 19.69
C PHE A 74 -14.40 -15.48 19.37
N THR A 75 -14.94 -14.79 20.38
CA THR A 75 -16.07 -13.86 20.22
C THR A 75 -15.65 -12.49 19.66
N GLY A 76 -14.40 -12.37 19.21
CA GLY A 76 -13.78 -11.13 18.74
C GLY A 76 -13.40 -10.14 19.86
N LYS A 77 -13.82 -10.40 21.10
CA LYS A 77 -13.57 -9.54 22.26
C LYS A 77 -12.16 -9.75 22.80
N GLY A 78 -11.53 -8.69 23.30
CA GLY A 78 -10.17 -8.74 23.86
C GLY A 78 -10.01 -9.69 25.07
N GLU A 79 -11.12 -10.04 25.73
CA GLU A 79 -11.17 -10.98 26.87
C GLU A 79 -10.87 -12.45 26.48
N ASP A 80 -10.96 -12.82 25.19
CA ASP A 80 -10.72 -14.19 24.72
C ASP A 80 -9.23 -14.49 24.46
N PHE A 81 -8.35 -13.48 24.45
CA PHE A 81 -6.93 -13.61 24.13
C PHE A 81 -6.06 -13.67 25.39
N MET A 82 -5.04 -14.54 25.37
CA MET A 82 -4.02 -14.58 26.42
C MET A 82 -3.13 -13.33 26.32
N GLU A 83 -3.17 -12.44 27.32
CA GLU A 83 -2.29 -11.26 27.38
C GLU A 83 -0.81 -11.68 27.43
N HIS A 84 -0.17 -11.71 26.26
CA HIS A 84 1.26 -11.81 26.13
C HIS A 84 1.86 -10.42 26.37
N ASN A 85 2.78 -10.34 27.33
CA ASN A 85 3.54 -9.11 27.55
C ASN A 85 4.64 -8.99 26.49
N PHE A 86 4.60 -7.88 25.73
CA PHE A 86 5.53 -7.56 24.66
C PHE A 86 6.34 -6.28 24.96
N ALA A 87 6.47 -5.87 26.22
CA ALA A 87 7.16 -4.63 26.61
C ALA A 87 8.66 -4.61 26.25
N GLU A 88 9.34 -5.76 26.26
CA GLU A 88 10.77 -5.86 25.90
C GLU A 88 10.97 -6.00 24.38
N LYS A 89 11.97 -5.31 23.82
CA LYS A 89 12.22 -5.32 22.35
C LYS A 89 12.48 -6.73 21.82
N GLU A 90 13.22 -7.55 22.56
CA GLU A 90 13.51 -8.94 22.26
C GLU A 90 12.25 -9.80 22.10
N GLN A 91 11.20 -9.59 22.93
CA GLN A 91 9.95 -10.34 22.83
C GLN A 91 9.22 -10.06 21.50
N ARG A 92 9.26 -8.79 21.05
CA ARG A 92 8.69 -8.36 19.76
C ARG A 92 9.51 -8.91 18.58
N ILE A 93 10.84 -8.95 18.72
CA ILE A 93 11.75 -9.55 17.72
C ILE A 93 11.51 -11.06 17.58
N ASP A 94 11.28 -11.79 18.67
CA ASP A 94 10.92 -13.22 18.63
C ASP A 94 9.49 -13.45 18.09
N PHE A 95 8.56 -12.52 18.34
CA PHE A 95 7.24 -12.54 17.71
C PHE A 95 7.31 -12.41 16.18
N CYS A 96 8.17 -11.55 15.62
CA CYS A 96 8.39 -11.49 14.17
C CYS A 96 8.78 -12.87 13.58
N ARG A 97 9.55 -13.66 14.32
CA ARG A 97 9.94 -15.03 13.94
C ARG A 97 8.76 -16.01 13.98
N ARG A 98 7.85 -15.89 14.97
CA ARG A 98 6.58 -16.65 15.01
C ARG A 98 5.73 -16.39 13.76
N VAL A 99 5.53 -15.11 13.42
CA VAL A 99 4.73 -14.71 12.25
C VAL A 99 5.37 -15.22 10.95
N ALA A 100 6.67 -15.05 10.75
CA ALA A 100 7.36 -15.60 9.58
C ALA A 100 7.24 -17.14 9.50
N GLY A 101 7.38 -17.84 10.62
CA GLY A 101 7.25 -19.30 10.70
C GLY A 101 5.85 -19.85 10.38
N GLU A 102 4.79 -19.06 10.58
CA GLU A 102 3.42 -19.42 10.19
C GLU A 102 2.94 -18.78 8.88
N GLY A 103 3.64 -17.76 8.36
CA GLY A 103 3.27 -17.01 7.15
C GLY A 103 4.00 -17.44 5.87
N VAL A 104 5.18 -18.07 5.97
CA VAL A 104 5.87 -18.67 4.81
C VAL A 104 5.01 -19.79 4.21
N VAL A 105 4.79 -19.73 2.90
CA VAL A 105 3.92 -20.65 2.17
C VAL A 105 4.77 -21.68 1.40
N LEU A 106 4.52 -22.97 1.65
CA LEU A 106 5.09 -24.05 0.84
C LEU A 106 4.19 -24.28 -0.38
N LEU A 107 4.69 -23.93 -1.57
CA LEU A 107 3.96 -24.06 -2.83
C LEU A 107 4.22 -25.40 -3.52
N LYS A 108 5.41 -25.99 -3.35
CA LYS A 108 5.77 -27.26 -3.99
C LYS A 108 6.75 -28.06 -3.13
N ASN A 109 6.62 -29.39 -3.11
CA ASN A 109 7.54 -30.31 -2.41
C ASN A 109 7.53 -31.72 -3.04
N GLU A 110 7.96 -31.85 -4.29
CA GLU A 110 8.15 -33.15 -4.95
C GLU A 110 9.23 -33.99 -4.26
N ASP A 111 9.08 -35.32 -4.31
CA ASP A 111 9.90 -36.34 -3.62
C ASP A 111 10.07 -36.17 -2.10
N GLY A 112 9.47 -35.15 -1.48
CA GLY A 112 9.80 -34.73 -0.11
C GLY A 112 11.18 -34.09 0.00
N ILE A 113 11.64 -33.37 -1.05
CA ILE A 113 12.94 -32.68 -1.10
C ILE A 113 13.17 -31.74 0.11
N LEU A 114 12.10 -31.12 0.62
CA LEU A 114 12.09 -30.40 1.89
C LEU A 114 11.44 -31.26 2.99
N PRO A 115 12.05 -31.34 4.20
CA PRO A 115 13.20 -30.58 4.67
C PRO A 115 14.59 -31.15 4.31
N LEU A 116 15.58 -30.25 4.17
CA LEU A 116 16.97 -30.46 3.71
C LEU A 116 17.89 -31.15 4.74
N LYS A 117 17.46 -32.27 5.32
CA LYS A 117 18.16 -32.92 6.43
C LYS A 117 19.48 -33.57 5.97
N GLY A 118 20.60 -33.03 6.47
CA GLY A 118 21.94 -33.58 6.24
C GLY A 118 22.47 -33.39 4.82
N LYS A 119 21.83 -32.54 4.01
CA LYS A 119 22.28 -32.17 2.66
C LYS A 119 23.29 -31.03 2.73
N LYS A 120 24.34 -31.09 1.91
CA LYS A 120 25.11 -29.92 1.49
C LYS A 120 24.44 -29.28 0.29
N ILE A 121 24.35 -27.96 0.26
CA ILE A 121 23.62 -27.23 -0.78
C ILE A 121 24.46 -26.17 -1.51
N ALA A 122 24.05 -25.84 -2.73
CA ALA A 122 24.54 -24.70 -3.49
C ALA A 122 23.47 -23.61 -3.49
N VAL A 123 23.79 -22.39 -3.05
CA VAL A 123 22.83 -21.27 -3.06
C VAL A 123 23.19 -20.32 -4.21
N PHE A 124 22.23 -20.14 -5.12
CA PHE A 124 22.27 -19.26 -6.28
C PHE A 124 21.27 -18.10 -6.09
N GLY A 125 21.52 -16.98 -6.75
CA GLY A 125 20.82 -15.72 -6.57
C GLY A 125 21.72 -14.68 -5.90
N SER A 126 21.90 -13.51 -6.51
CA SER A 126 22.82 -12.47 -6.01
C SER A 126 22.38 -11.84 -4.69
N ALA A 127 21.06 -11.70 -4.51
CA ALA A 127 20.41 -11.16 -3.32
C ALA A 127 20.27 -12.18 -2.17
N GLN A 128 20.90 -13.35 -2.25
CA GLN A 128 20.85 -14.41 -1.21
C GLN A 128 21.41 -14.00 0.17
N ASN A 129 22.01 -12.81 0.27
CA ASN A 129 22.56 -12.22 1.48
C ASN A 129 21.86 -10.92 1.90
N ASP A 130 20.82 -10.49 1.19
CA ASP A 130 20.09 -9.26 1.52
C ASP A 130 18.90 -9.50 2.44
N GLN A 131 18.76 -8.60 3.41
CA GLN A 131 17.51 -8.38 4.12
C GLN A 131 16.65 -7.43 3.27
N VAL A 132 15.76 -7.97 2.44
CA VAL A 132 14.80 -7.12 1.71
C VAL A 132 13.59 -6.86 2.62
N ALA A 133 13.34 -5.57 2.83
CA ALA A 133 12.15 -5.04 3.47
C ALA A 133 11.49 -4.04 2.52
N ASN A 134 10.24 -3.67 2.79
CA ASN A 134 9.60 -2.54 2.11
C ASN A 134 10.34 -1.24 2.47
N ASP A 135 10.85 -0.54 1.46
CA ASP A 135 11.76 0.62 1.60
C ASP A 135 11.08 1.87 2.23
N GLY A 136 9.76 1.84 2.40
CA GLY A 136 9.05 2.81 3.24
C GLY A 136 9.43 2.73 4.73
N SER A 137 9.90 1.56 5.19
CA SER A 137 10.28 1.30 6.60
C SER A 137 11.77 1.58 6.84
N LYS A 138 12.08 2.65 7.59
CA LYS A 138 13.45 2.99 8.03
C LYS A 138 13.69 2.43 9.43
N VAL A 139 13.81 1.11 9.47
CA VAL A 139 13.77 0.25 10.66
C VAL A 139 15.13 -0.39 10.96
N ASP A 140 15.26 -0.92 12.17
CA ASP A 140 16.43 -1.64 12.67
C ASP A 140 16.71 -2.91 11.86
N GLN A 141 17.81 -2.91 11.11
CA GLN A 141 18.37 -4.08 10.46
C GLN A 141 19.70 -4.52 11.08
N THR A 142 20.11 -3.96 12.24
CA THR A 142 21.42 -4.27 12.85
C THR A 142 21.53 -5.71 13.38
N LYS A 143 20.39 -6.36 13.62
CA LYS A 143 20.26 -7.79 13.96
C LYS A 143 19.71 -8.64 12.80
N ALA A 144 19.57 -8.08 11.60
CA ALA A 144 19.05 -8.81 10.44
C ALA A 144 20.08 -9.81 9.90
N VAL A 145 19.59 -10.94 9.38
CA VAL A 145 20.42 -12.03 8.86
C VAL A 145 19.93 -12.40 7.46
N GLY A 146 20.81 -12.29 6.45
CA GLY A 146 20.49 -12.68 5.07
C GLY A 146 20.17 -14.17 4.93
N ILE A 147 19.41 -14.54 3.90
CA ILE A 147 18.89 -15.90 3.65
C ILE A 147 19.97 -16.98 3.84
N THR A 148 21.15 -16.81 3.23
CA THR A 148 22.21 -17.82 3.27
C THR A 148 22.94 -17.89 4.61
N ALA A 149 23.07 -16.75 5.31
CA ALA A 149 23.61 -16.72 6.66
C ALA A 149 22.67 -17.43 7.66
N ALA A 150 21.35 -17.22 7.55
CA ALA A 150 20.35 -17.90 8.37
C ALA A 150 20.33 -19.42 8.13
N ILE A 151 20.54 -19.85 6.87
CA ILE A 151 20.72 -21.26 6.49
C ILE A 151 21.95 -21.88 7.18
N CYS A 152 23.08 -21.17 7.21
CA CYS A 152 24.28 -21.61 7.94
C CYS A 152 24.06 -21.67 9.46
N GLU A 153 23.38 -20.67 10.05
CA GLU A 153 23.04 -20.65 11.48
C GLU A 153 22.10 -21.81 11.88
N ALA A 154 21.21 -22.24 10.98
CA ALA A 154 20.39 -23.43 11.15
C ALA A 154 21.16 -24.77 10.99
N GLY A 155 22.45 -24.71 10.66
CA GLY A 155 23.33 -25.89 10.57
C GLY A 155 23.31 -26.64 9.25
N ILE A 156 22.84 -26.02 8.16
CA ILE A 156 22.94 -26.58 6.80
C ILE A 156 24.32 -26.24 6.21
N GLU A 157 25.04 -27.24 5.67
CA GLU A 157 26.31 -26.98 4.97
C GLU A 157 26.05 -26.37 3.59
N ILE A 158 26.75 -25.28 3.27
CA ILE A 158 26.72 -24.64 1.95
C ILE A 158 28.03 -24.88 1.18
N ASP A 159 27.99 -24.79 -0.15
CA ASP A 159 29.21 -24.62 -0.93
C ASP A 159 29.79 -23.21 -0.71
N LYS A 160 30.73 -23.12 0.24
CA LYS A 160 31.38 -21.83 0.59
C LYS A 160 32.08 -21.17 -0.60
N THR A 161 32.59 -21.94 -1.56
CA THR A 161 33.27 -21.36 -2.74
C THR A 161 32.31 -20.56 -3.62
N LEU A 162 31.10 -21.06 -3.88
CA LEU A 162 30.06 -20.32 -4.60
C LEU A 162 29.60 -19.09 -3.80
N TYR A 163 29.43 -19.22 -2.49
CA TYR A 163 29.08 -18.11 -1.59
C TYR A 163 30.14 -16.98 -1.60
N ASP A 164 31.42 -17.33 -1.45
CA ASP A 164 32.53 -16.39 -1.50
C ASP A 164 32.65 -15.73 -2.90
N THR A 165 32.30 -16.47 -3.97
CA THR A 165 32.23 -15.94 -5.34
C THR A 165 31.11 -14.91 -5.49
N TYR A 166 29.90 -15.21 -5.00
CA TYR A 166 28.79 -14.25 -4.99
C TYR A 166 29.10 -12.99 -4.18
N ALA A 167 29.72 -13.14 -3.01
CA ALA A 167 30.12 -12.01 -2.17
C ALA A 167 31.16 -11.11 -2.85
N GLN A 168 32.14 -11.70 -3.55
CA GLN A 168 33.14 -10.95 -4.31
C GLN A 168 32.53 -10.32 -5.57
N TRP A 169 31.70 -11.03 -6.33
CA TRP A 169 30.99 -10.48 -7.49
C TRP A 169 30.12 -9.28 -7.10
N ARG A 170 29.35 -9.39 -6.00
CA ARG A 170 28.55 -8.27 -5.47
C ARG A 170 29.41 -7.06 -5.14
N LYS A 171 30.56 -7.26 -4.50
CA LYS A 171 31.50 -6.18 -4.19
C LYS A 171 32.02 -5.50 -5.46
N ASP A 172 32.40 -6.28 -6.47
CA ASP A 172 32.90 -5.75 -7.74
C ASP A 172 31.78 -5.08 -8.57
N TYR A 173 30.54 -5.57 -8.46
CA TYR A 173 29.34 -4.91 -9.00
C TYR A 173 29.12 -3.53 -8.33
N MET A 174 29.14 -3.47 -7.00
CA MET A 174 28.98 -2.22 -6.26
C MET A 174 30.08 -1.20 -6.58
N LEU A 175 31.31 -1.66 -6.82
CA LEU A 175 32.43 -0.80 -7.22
C LEU A 175 32.27 -0.25 -8.64
N ARG A 176 31.78 -1.04 -9.61
CA ARG A 176 31.57 -0.59 -11.00
C ARG A 176 30.29 0.24 -11.20
N THR A 177 29.35 0.23 -10.26
CA THR A 177 28.10 1.01 -10.30
C THR A 177 28.06 2.18 -9.32
N ASN A 178 29.20 2.59 -8.76
CA ASN A 178 29.32 3.67 -7.78
C ASN A 178 28.36 3.50 -6.57
N GLY A 179 28.17 2.26 -6.11
CA GLY A 179 27.34 1.91 -4.95
C GLY A 179 25.87 1.58 -5.25
N ALA A 180 25.43 1.55 -6.50
CA ALA A 180 24.06 1.14 -6.83
C ALA A 180 23.90 -0.39 -6.78
N TRP A 181 23.18 -0.91 -5.78
CA TRP A 181 22.93 -2.35 -5.60
C TRP A 181 21.68 -2.88 -6.33
N LYS A 182 20.72 -2.01 -6.65
CA LYS A 182 19.42 -2.38 -7.22
C LYS A 182 18.98 -1.40 -8.29
N GLN A 183 18.16 -1.86 -9.22
CA GLN A 183 17.57 -1.05 -10.28
C GLN A 183 16.05 -1.17 -10.18
N GLY A 184 15.39 -0.14 -9.65
CA GLY A 184 13.97 -0.21 -9.31
C GLY A 184 13.67 -1.39 -8.39
N HIS A 185 12.75 -2.27 -8.81
CA HIS A 185 12.31 -3.45 -8.07
C HIS A 185 13.34 -4.60 -8.07
N PHE A 186 14.34 -4.56 -8.94
CA PHE A 186 15.20 -5.69 -9.29
C PHE A 186 16.62 -5.60 -8.73
N PHE A 187 17.19 -6.77 -8.44
CA PHE A 187 18.58 -6.95 -8.02
C PHE A 187 19.35 -7.63 -9.16
N PRO A 188 20.48 -7.06 -9.63
CA PRO A 188 21.25 -7.59 -10.74
C PRO A 188 21.85 -8.95 -10.39
N GLU A 189 21.81 -9.91 -11.33
CA GLU A 189 22.25 -11.29 -11.12
C GLU A 189 23.68 -11.53 -11.68
N MET A 190 24.36 -12.55 -11.17
CA MET A 190 25.67 -13.01 -11.66
C MET A 190 25.49 -14.02 -12.81
N ASP A 191 26.38 -13.99 -13.80
CA ASP A 191 26.35 -14.94 -14.92
C ASP A 191 26.69 -16.38 -14.48
N VAL A 192 25.66 -17.17 -14.13
CA VAL A 192 25.81 -18.57 -13.72
C VAL A 192 25.88 -19.49 -14.94
N SER A 193 27.10 -19.78 -15.40
CA SER A 193 27.34 -20.76 -16.47
C SER A 193 27.09 -22.21 -16.02
N GLU A 194 26.79 -23.09 -16.98
CA GLU A 194 26.67 -24.54 -16.74
C GLU A 194 27.96 -25.13 -16.13
N GLU A 195 29.13 -24.61 -16.50
CA GLU A 195 30.41 -25.05 -15.92
C GLU A 195 30.56 -24.63 -14.45
N LEU A 196 30.16 -23.42 -14.08
CA LEU A 196 30.13 -23.00 -12.66
C LEU A 196 29.17 -23.87 -11.84
N ALA A 197 28.00 -24.19 -12.40
CA ALA A 197 27.04 -25.12 -11.78
C ALA A 197 27.65 -26.53 -11.61
N ARG A 198 28.31 -27.08 -12.65
CA ARG A 198 28.97 -28.39 -12.62
C ARG A 198 30.11 -28.45 -11.61
N GLN A 199 30.97 -27.44 -11.58
CA GLN A 199 32.04 -27.33 -10.60
C GLN A 199 31.50 -27.24 -9.17
N THR A 200 30.34 -26.60 -8.98
CA THR A 200 29.69 -26.51 -7.65
C THR A 200 29.12 -27.85 -7.21
N LYS A 201 28.41 -28.57 -8.08
CA LYS A 201 27.95 -29.94 -7.79
C LYS A 201 29.13 -30.88 -7.49
N ALA A 202 30.24 -30.74 -8.23
CA ALA A 202 31.48 -31.49 -8.00
C ALA A 202 32.18 -31.19 -6.65
N ARG A 203 31.80 -30.14 -5.92
CA ARG A 203 32.24 -29.87 -4.52
C ARG A 203 31.33 -30.53 -3.46
N GLY A 204 30.46 -31.44 -3.88
CA GLY A 204 29.59 -32.25 -3.02
C GLY A 204 28.28 -31.59 -2.61
N ALA A 205 27.89 -30.49 -3.28
CA ALA A 205 26.59 -29.88 -3.11
C ALA A 205 25.60 -30.52 -4.10
N ASP A 206 24.84 -31.52 -3.66
CA ASP A 206 23.93 -32.29 -4.56
C ASP A 206 22.54 -31.65 -4.72
N THR A 207 22.22 -30.59 -3.97
CA THR A 207 20.95 -29.86 -4.05
C THR A 207 21.20 -28.37 -4.24
N ALA A 208 20.48 -27.75 -5.18
CA ALA A 208 20.52 -26.31 -5.39
C ALA A 208 19.35 -25.60 -4.69
N ILE A 209 19.62 -24.41 -4.16
CA ILE A 209 18.61 -23.40 -3.85
C ILE A 209 18.83 -22.24 -4.83
N ILE A 210 17.75 -21.76 -5.46
CA ILE A 210 17.74 -20.53 -6.26
C ILE A 210 16.92 -19.49 -5.49
N VAL A 211 17.42 -18.27 -5.35
CA VAL A 211 16.74 -17.16 -4.68
C VAL A 211 16.39 -16.07 -5.71
N ILE A 212 15.10 -15.97 -6.08
CA ILE A 212 14.60 -14.87 -6.92
C ILE A 212 14.00 -13.80 -6.01
N THR A 213 14.46 -12.55 -6.18
CA THR A 213 14.17 -11.46 -5.24
C THR A 213 13.59 -10.24 -5.97
N ARG A 214 12.55 -9.61 -5.40
CA ARG A 214 11.96 -8.35 -5.88
C ARG A 214 11.58 -7.43 -4.72
N SER A 215 11.92 -6.15 -4.86
CA SER A 215 11.54 -5.06 -3.96
C SER A 215 10.15 -4.49 -4.31
N SER A 216 9.57 -3.74 -3.38
CA SER A 216 8.24 -3.12 -3.45
C SER A 216 8.33 -1.68 -2.95
N TYR A 217 7.61 -0.74 -3.56
CA TYR A 217 7.76 0.70 -3.30
C TYR A 217 6.46 1.47 -3.34
N GLU A 218 6.51 2.63 -2.71
CA GLU A 218 5.54 3.70 -2.80
C GLU A 218 5.90 4.66 -3.97
N ASN A 219 4.91 5.09 -4.75
CA ASN A 219 5.05 5.82 -6.03
C ASN A 219 5.73 5.05 -7.19
N SER A 220 5.78 3.70 -7.16
CA SER A 220 6.31 2.89 -8.28
C SER A 220 5.63 1.52 -8.35
N ASP A 221 4.77 1.32 -9.35
CA ASP A 221 4.27 -0.01 -9.77
C ASP A 221 5.29 -0.69 -10.70
N MET A 222 5.38 -2.02 -10.68
CA MET A 222 6.35 -2.77 -11.50
C MET A 222 6.05 -2.67 -13.00
N ASN A 223 7.08 -2.86 -13.82
CA ASN A 223 6.96 -2.95 -15.28
C ASN A 223 6.83 -4.41 -15.74
N VAL A 224 6.07 -4.62 -16.83
CA VAL A 224 5.90 -5.93 -17.47
C VAL A 224 7.09 -6.21 -18.41
N GLU A 225 8.30 -6.13 -17.85
CA GLU A 225 9.58 -6.16 -18.56
C GLU A 225 10.56 -7.14 -17.90
N LYS A 226 11.62 -7.52 -18.64
CA LYS A 226 12.70 -8.39 -18.15
C LYS A 226 13.53 -7.69 -17.08
N GLY A 227 13.70 -8.35 -15.95
CA GLY A 227 14.30 -7.74 -14.76
C GLY A 227 13.31 -6.84 -14.01
N ASP A 228 12.01 -7.14 -14.09
CA ASP A 228 10.99 -6.55 -13.21
C ASP A 228 9.89 -7.60 -12.94
N TYR A 229 8.70 -7.52 -13.55
CA TYR A 229 7.71 -8.61 -13.46
C TYR A 229 8.20 -9.91 -14.13
N LEU A 230 8.93 -9.81 -15.24
CA LEU A 230 9.57 -10.96 -15.87
C LEU A 230 10.97 -11.17 -15.24
N LEU A 231 11.48 -12.40 -15.33
CA LEU A 231 12.89 -12.66 -15.06
C LEU A 231 13.77 -11.86 -16.02
N SER A 232 14.92 -11.41 -15.54
CA SER A 232 15.99 -10.89 -16.40
C SER A 232 16.61 -12.01 -17.22
N ASP A 233 17.27 -11.70 -18.34
CA ASP A 233 17.98 -12.71 -19.14
C ASP A 233 18.99 -13.50 -18.27
N THR A 234 19.75 -12.85 -17.40
CA THR A 234 20.70 -13.52 -16.49
C THR A 234 20.01 -14.41 -15.44
N GLU A 235 18.81 -14.06 -14.96
CA GLU A 235 18.02 -14.95 -14.09
C GLU A 235 17.48 -16.17 -14.87
N GLU A 236 17.00 -16.00 -16.09
CA GLU A 236 16.58 -17.12 -16.97
C GLU A 236 17.76 -18.05 -17.30
N GLU A 237 18.92 -17.48 -17.64
CA GLU A 237 20.19 -18.18 -17.85
C GLU A 237 20.55 -19.00 -16.60
N MET A 238 20.55 -18.38 -15.42
CA MET A 238 20.85 -19.03 -14.14
C MET A 238 19.88 -20.19 -13.85
N VAL A 239 18.57 -19.95 -13.87
CA VAL A 239 17.55 -20.98 -13.56
C VAL A 239 17.70 -22.17 -14.50
N ARG A 240 17.84 -21.92 -15.80
CA ARG A 240 18.02 -22.94 -16.85
C ARG A 240 19.32 -23.72 -16.68
N ASN A 241 20.44 -23.05 -16.42
CA ASN A 241 21.76 -23.69 -16.29
C ASN A 241 21.88 -24.50 -14.98
N VAL A 242 21.26 -24.04 -13.88
CA VAL A 242 21.19 -24.78 -12.62
C VAL A 242 20.29 -26.01 -12.76
N CYS A 243 19.07 -25.88 -13.29
CA CYS A 243 18.14 -27.01 -13.45
C CYS A 243 18.59 -28.04 -14.50
N LYS A 244 19.56 -27.72 -15.35
CA LYS A 244 20.24 -28.66 -16.27
C LYS A 244 21.32 -29.51 -15.59
N VAL A 245 21.81 -29.09 -14.41
CA VAL A 245 22.94 -29.72 -13.70
C VAL A 245 22.51 -30.36 -12.37
N PHE A 246 21.53 -29.78 -11.69
CA PHE A 246 21.02 -30.24 -10.40
C PHE A 246 19.64 -30.88 -10.58
N ASP A 247 19.50 -32.13 -10.13
CA ASP A 247 18.24 -32.90 -10.19
C ASP A 247 17.31 -32.53 -9.03
N ASP A 248 17.89 -32.11 -7.90
CA ASP A 248 17.19 -31.60 -6.72
C ASP A 248 17.37 -30.07 -6.65
N VAL A 249 16.35 -29.33 -7.07
CA VAL A 249 16.31 -27.85 -7.04
C VAL A 249 15.16 -27.36 -6.17
N VAL A 250 15.45 -26.37 -5.32
CA VAL A 250 14.49 -25.60 -4.52
C VAL A 250 14.53 -24.14 -4.94
N LEU A 251 13.37 -23.49 -5.04
CA LEU A 251 13.21 -22.07 -5.34
C LEU A 251 12.67 -21.32 -4.12
N LEU A 252 13.31 -20.20 -3.77
CA LEU A 252 12.82 -19.22 -2.79
C LEU A 252 12.35 -17.98 -3.54
N LEU A 253 11.05 -17.69 -3.44
CA LEU A 253 10.43 -16.47 -3.99
C LEU A 253 10.40 -15.39 -2.90
N HIS A 254 11.45 -14.56 -2.89
CA HIS A 254 11.67 -13.45 -1.96
C HIS A 254 11.15 -12.13 -2.56
N ILE A 255 9.87 -12.12 -2.92
CA ILE A 255 9.25 -11.12 -3.80
C ILE A 255 8.12 -10.35 -3.09
N GLY A 256 8.22 -9.02 -3.04
CA GLY A 256 7.19 -8.17 -2.44
C GLY A 256 5.93 -8.02 -3.30
N CYS A 257 6.09 -8.14 -4.63
CA CYS A 257 5.02 -8.17 -5.62
C CYS A 257 5.10 -9.51 -6.40
N SER A 258 4.04 -9.88 -7.12
CA SER A 258 4.05 -11.13 -7.90
C SER A 258 4.91 -10.98 -9.16
N ILE A 259 5.49 -12.09 -9.64
CA ILE A 259 6.27 -12.19 -10.89
C ILE A 259 5.61 -13.19 -11.84
N ASP A 260 6.03 -13.20 -13.10
CA ASP A 260 5.69 -14.26 -14.05
C ASP A 260 6.20 -15.64 -13.58
N LEU A 261 5.39 -16.68 -13.76
CA LEU A 261 5.69 -18.04 -13.33
C LEU A 261 5.75 -19.03 -14.52
N SER A 262 5.68 -18.54 -15.76
CA SER A 262 5.70 -19.39 -16.96
C SER A 262 7.01 -20.15 -17.14
N PHE A 263 8.13 -19.64 -16.60
CA PHE A 263 9.43 -20.32 -16.62
C PHE A 263 9.41 -21.70 -15.94
N LEU A 264 8.47 -21.95 -15.01
CA LEU A 264 8.28 -23.23 -14.33
C LEU A 264 7.89 -24.38 -15.28
N ASP A 265 7.36 -24.09 -16.48
CA ASP A 265 7.12 -25.09 -17.53
C ASP A 265 8.44 -25.73 -18.03
N THR A 266 9.54 -24.97 -17.98
CA THR A 266 10.79 -25.29 -18.69
C THR A 266 11.87 -25.90 -17.80
N CYS A 267 11.72 -25.75 -16.49
CA CYS A 267 12.75 -26.06 -15.49
C CYS A 267 12.18 -26.89 -14.35
N HIS A 268 12.71 -28.10 -14.14
CA HIS A 268 12.21 -29.03 -13.12
C HIS A 268 12.68 -28.63 -11.71
N ILE A 269 11.88 -27.76 -11.07
CA ILE A 269 12.08 -27.34 -9.68
C ILE A 269 11.15 -28.18 -8.78
N LYS A 270 11.71 -28.87 -7.79
CA LYS A 270 10.97 -29.80 -6.91
C LYS A 270 10.37 -29.12 -5.68
N GLY A 271 11.11 -28.21 -5.07
CA GLY A 271 10.68 -27.45 -3.88
C GLY A 271 10.43 -25.98 -4.19
N ILE A 272 9.34 -25.38 -3.72
CA ILE A 272 9.10 -23.93 -3.86
C ILE A 272 8.55 -23.37 -2.55
N LEU A 273 9.23 -22.37 -1.99
CA LEU A 273 8.76 -21.55 -0.87
C LEU A 273 8.48 -20.12 -1.35
N TYR A 274 7.29 -19.61 -1.03
CA TYR A 274 6.95 -18.20 -1.17
C TYR A 274 7.14 -17.50 0.17
N LEU A 275 8.04 -16.51 0.19
CA LEU A 275 8.50 -15.84 1.41
C LEU A 275 7.86 -14.46 1.58
N ASN A 276 7.64 -13.73 0.48
CA ASN A 276 7.43 -12.28 0.51
C ASN A 276 8.57 -11.59 1.33
N HIS A 277 8.32 -10.52 2.09
CA HIS A 277 9.35 -9.86 2.93
C HIS A 277 9.14 -10.13 4.44
N LEU A 278 10.06 -10.89 5.04
CA LEU A 278 9.84 -11.55 6.34
C LEU A 278 10.23 -10.72 7.60
N GLY A 279 10.69 -9.47 7.47
CA GLY A 279 11.12 -8.65 8.62
C GLY A 279 12.41 -9.11 9.31
N VAL A 280 12.85 -8.39 10.35
CA VAL A 280 14.23 -8.45 10.90
C VAL A 280 14.69 -9.84 11.34
N ASN A 281 13.78 -10.67 11.87
CA ASN A 281 14.06 -12.01 12.41
C ASN A 281 13.38 -13.13 11.60
N GLY A 282 12.98 -12.84 10.36
CA GLY A 282 12.18 -13.74 9.54
C GLY A 282 12.96 -14.82 8.80
N ASN A 283 14.14 -14.49 8.26
CA ASN A 283 15.01 -15.45 7.58
C ASN A 283 15.43 -16.64 8.47
N PRO A 284 15.73 -16.46 9.77
CA PRO A 284 15.91 -17.57 10.71
C PRO A 284 14.70 -18.52 10.81
N ALA A 285 13.46 -18.05 10.66
CA ALA A 285 12.28 -18.92 10.63
C ALA A 285 12.19 -19.71 9.31
N MET A 286 12.53 -19.08 8.17
CA MET A 286 12.64 -19.75 6.87
C MET A 286 13.69 -20.87 6.91
N ALA A 287 14.83 -20.65 7.56
CA ALA A 287 15.85 -21.69 7.74
C ALA A 287 15.39 -22.84 8.68
N GLU A 288 14.55 -22.54 9.67
CA GLU A 288 13.88 -23.57 10.50
C GLU A 288 12.81 -24.37 9.74
N ILE A 289 12.17 -23.76 8.73
CA ILE A 289 11.32 -24.47 7.77
C ILE A 289 12.19 -25.38 6.88
N LEU A 290 13.29 -24.88 6.32
CA LEU A 290 14.19 -25.68 5.48
C LEU A 290 14.80 -26.89 6.22
N THR A 291 15.10 -26.78 7.51
CA THR A 291 15.56 -27.90 8.35
C THR A 291 14.42 -28.81 8.86
N GLY A 292 13.17 -28.36 8.76
CA GLY A 292 12.00 -29.08 9.26
C GLY A 292 11.85 -29.06 10.78
N LYS A 293 12.40 -28.03 11.44
CA LYS A 293 12.12 -27.69 12.84
C LYS A 293 10.78 -26.97 12.97
N ILE A 294 10.44 -26.14 11.98
CA ILE A 294 9.09 -25.63 11.75
C ILE A 294 8.48 -26.44 10.59
N ASN A 295 7.20 -26.78 10.72
CA ASN A 295 6.41 -27.32 9.62
C ASN A 295 5.58 -26.16 9.02
N PRO A 296 5.74 -25.81 7.72
CA PRO A 296 5.03 -24.70 7.12
C PRO A 296 3.50 -24.90 7.18
N SER A 297 2.80 -23.79 7.39
CA SER A 297 1.34 -23.75 7.51
C SER A 297 0.74 -22.40 7.07
N GLY A 298 1.51 -21.59 6.34
CA GLY A 298 1.02 -20.38 5.69
C GLY A 298 0.23 -20.72 4.44
N LYS A 299 -0.68 -19.82 4.06
CA LYS A 299 -1.57 -19.92 2.89
C LYS A 299 -1.48 -18.64 2.06
N LEU A 300 -1.56 -18.74 0.73
CA LEU A 300 -1.51 -17.58 -0.16
C LEU A 300 -2.66 -16.60 0.09
N THR A 301 -2.37 -15.30 0.13
CA THR A 301 -3.37 -14.23 0.22
C THR A 301 -3.73 -13.59 -1.13
N VAL A 302 -3.15 -14.15 -2.21
CA VAL A 302 -3.31 -13.76 -3.63
C VAL A 302 -3.36 -15.01 -4.51
N THR A 303 -4.00 -14.90 -5.67
CA THR A 303 -3.93 -15.91 -6.72
C THR A 303 -2.65 -15.70 -7.54
N LEU A 304 -1.85 -16.75 -7.74
CA LEU A 304 -0.65 -16.70 -8.59
C LEU A 304 -0.97 -17.34 -9.94
N ALA A 305 -1.36 -16.50 -10.91
CA ALA A 305 -1.53 -16.91 -12.31
C ALA A 305 -0.21 -16.85 -13.10
N LYS A 306 -0.20 -17.57 -14.23
CA LYS A 306 1.02 -17.91 -14.97
C LYS A 306 1.72 -16.72 -15.64
N ARG A 307 0.96 -15.81 -16.23
CA ARG A 307 1.44 -14.59 -16.93
C ARG A 307 0.61 -13.37 -16.54
N TYR A 308 1.06 -12.19 -16.94
CA TYR A 308 0.39 -10.93 -16.62
C TYR A 308 -1.01 -10.81 -17.27
N GLU A 309 -1.15 -11.22 -18.53
CA GLU A 309 -2.38 -11.06 -19.33
C GLU A 309 -3.51 -12.01 -18.91
N ASP A 310 -3.22 -12.96 -18.03
CA ASP A 310 -4.19 -13.89 -17.45
C ASP A 310 -5.00 -13.25 -16.31
N TYR A 311 -4.50 -12.16 -15.70
CA TYR A 311 -5.23 -11.39 -14.67
C TYR A 311 -6.25 -10.43 -15.32
N PRO A 312 -7.44 -10.20 -14.73
CA PRO A 312 -8.52 -9.47 -15.38
C PRO A 312 -8.26 -7.96 -15.51
N SER A 313 -7.60 -7.36 -14.52
CA SER A 313 -7.23 -5.94 -14.48
C SER A 313 -6.01 -5.59 -15.36
N SER A 314 -5.39 -6.57 -16.01
CA SER A 314 -4.09 -6.43 -16.70
C SER A 314 -4.03 -5.36 -17.80
N LYS A 315 -5.17 -5.05 -18.42
CA LYS A 315 -5.29 -4.08 -19.54
C LYS A 315 -5.55 -2.64 -19.10
N SER A 316 -5.87 -2.42 -17.83
CA SER A 316 -6.35 -1.13 -17.29
C SER A 316 -5.71 -0.82 -15.94
N PHE A 317 -4.42 -1.13 -15.79
CA PHE A 317 -3.69 -0.99 -14.54
C PHE A 317 -2.40 -0.17 -14.68
N GLY A 318 -2.23 0.84 -13.83
CA GLY A 318 -1.04 1.69 -13.78
C GLY A 318 -0.63 2.23 -15.15
N GLN A 319 0.67 2.22 -15.43
CA GLN A 319 1.25 2.52 -16.75
C GLN A 319 0.98 1.46 -17.83
N HIS A 320 0.30 0.35 -17.51
CA HIS A 320 0.01 -0.76 -18.42
C HIS A 320 -1.44 -0.69 -18.90
N GLY A 321 -1.72 0.36 -19.68
CA GLY A 321 -3.00 0.58 -20.37
C GLY A 321 -4.00 1.49 -19.64
N GLY A 322 -3.93 1.64 -18.32
CA GLY A 322 -4.81 2.57 -17.58
C GLY A 322 -4.37 4.05 -17.67
N GLY A 323 -3.08 4.32 -17.50
CA GLY A 323 -2.58 5.68 -17.37
C GLY A 323 -3.23 6.38 -16.16
N LEU A 324 -3.90 7.52 -16.37
CA LEU A 324 -4.67 8.18 -15.30
C LEU A 324 -6.06 7.57 -15.09
N LEU A 325 -6.66 6.87 -16.06
CA LEU A 325 -8.01 6.30 -15.94
C LEU A 325 -7.91 4.81 -15.67
N GLN A 326 -8.08 4.47 -14.41
CA GLN A 326 -7.95 3.11 -13.91
C GLN A 326 -9.34 2.47 -13.96
N ASP A 327 -9.67 1.88 -15.12
CA ASP A 327 -10.99 1.31 -15.38
C ASP A 327 -11.12 -0.07 -14.74
N TYR A 328 -11.94 -0.16 -13.70
CA TYR A 328 -12.18 -1.41 -12.96
C TYR A 328 -13.24 -2.25 -13.71
N GLU A 329 -12.99 -2.50 -15.01
CA GLU A 329 -13.85 -3.31 -15.88
C GLU A 329 -14.09 -4.73 -15.32
N GLU A 330 -13.19 -5.25 -14.48
CA GLU A 330 -13.35 -6.54 -13.81
C GLU A 330 -14.43 -6.55 -12.71
N ASP A 331 -14.88 -5.38 -12.24
CA ASP A 331 -16.00 -5.23 -11.30
C ASP A 331 -15.81 -6.07 -10.00
N VAL A 332 -16.79 -6.89 -9.61
CA VAL A 332 -16.68 -7.82 -8.48
C VAL A 332 -15.71 -9.00 -8.72
N TYR A 333 -15.22 -9.20 -9.93
CA TYR A 333 -14.35 -10.31 -10.31
C TYR A 333 -12.85 -9.95 -10.12
N VAL A 334 -12.47 -9.63 -8.88
CA VAL A 334 -11.07 -9.37 -8.49
C VAL A 334 -10.40 -10.63 -7.92
N GLY A 335 -9.17 -10.93 -8.36
CA GLY A 335 -8.40 -12.09 -7.88
C GLY A 335 -9.08 -13.42 -8.19
N TYR A 336 -9.12 -14.35 -7.23
CA TYR A 336 -9.80 -15.64 -7.37
C TYR A 336 -11.29 -15.51 -7.75
N ARG A 337 -11.98 -14.40 -7.41
CA ARG A 337 -13.37 -14.18 -7.84
C ARG A 337 -13.51 -14.24 -9.37
N TYR A 338 -12.48 -13.84 -10.12
CA TYR A 338 -12.37 -14.07 -11.56
C TYR A 338 -12.05 -15.54 -11.87
N PHE A 339 -10.91 -16.04 -11.40
CA PHE A 339 -10.39 -17.35 -11.82
C PHE A 339 -11.34 -18.52 -11.49
N GLU A 340 -12.03 -18.49 -10.34
CA GLU A 340 -13.04 -19.49 -9.96
C GLU A 340 -14.34 -19.37 -10.76
N SER A 341 -14.67 -18.18 -11.26
CA SER A 341 -15.89 -17.95 -12.04
C SER A 341 -15.72 -18.36 -13.51
N PHE A 342 -14.54 -18.18 -14.09
CA PHE A 342 -14.27 -18.41 -15.51
C PHE A 342 -13.38 -19.66 -15.70
N PRO A 343 -13.93 -20.86 -16.00
CA PRO A 343 -13.17 -22.11 -15.98
C PRO A 343 -12.03 -22.17 -17.01
N GLU A 344 -12.14 -21.42 -18.11
CA GLU A 344 -11.10 -21.28 -19.12
C GLU A 344 -9.96 -20.33 -18.69
N LYS A 345 -10.08 -19.71 -17.50
CA LYS A 345 -9.08 -18.90 -16.80
C LYS A 345 -8.48 -19.63 -15.60
N SER A 346 -9.27 -20.40 -14.82
CA SER A 346 -8.77 -21.24 -13.71
C SER A 346 -7.55 -22.08 -14.12
N ARG A 347 -7.57 -22.70 -15.31
CA ARG A 347 -6.43 -23.48 -15.85
C ARG A 347 -5.12 -22.70 -16.07
N ASN A 348 -5.13 -21.37 -15.96
CA ASN A 348 -3.95 -20.50 -16.06
C ASN A 348 -3.43 -20.08 -14.66
N VAL A 349 -4.11 -20.49 -13.58
CA VAL A 349 -3.63 -20.39 -12.20
C VAL A 349 -2.53 -21.44 -11.97
N VAL A 350 -1.41 -21.02 -11.37
CA VAL A 350 -0.33 -21.92 -10.94
C VAL A 350 -0.51 -22.30 -9.48
N TYR A 351 -0.88 -21.33 -8.63
CA TYR A 351 -1.26 -21.56 -7.24
C TYR A 351 -2.47 -20.69 -6.85
N PRO A 352 -3.60 -21.27 -6.38
CA PRO A 352 -4.82 -20.53 -6.10
C PRO A 352 -4.77 -19.75 -4.79
N PHE A 353 -5.72 -18.82 -4.63
CA PHE A 353 -5.93 -18.13 -3.36
C PHE A 353 -6.13 -19.12 -2.22
N GLY A 354 -5.54 -18.86 -1.06
CA GLY A 354 -5.63 -19.73 0.10
C GLY A 354 -4.80 -21.02 0.00
N PHE A 355 -4.02 -21.25 -1.06
CA PHE A 355 -3.19 -22.45 -1.21
C PHE A 355 -1.97 -22.47 -0.29
N GLY A 356 -1.58 -23.65 0.19
CA GLY A 356 -0.35 -23.86 0.94
C GLY A 356 -0.22 -25.27 1.50
N LEU A 357 0.91 -25.90 1.23
CA LEU A 357 1.27 -27.27 1.63
C LEU A 357 1.91 -27.34 3.02
N SER A 358 2.09 -28.57 3.51
CA SER A 358 2.73 -28.89 4.80
C SER A 358 3.66 -30.11 4.65
N TYR A 359 4.57 -30.33 5.59
CA TYR A 359 5.37 -31.56 5.72
C TYR A 359 4.59 -32.73 6.34
N THR A 360 3.30 -32.55 6.60
CA THR A 360 2.36 -33.60 7.02
C THR A 360 1.07 -33.53 6.19
N THR A 361 0.30 -34.61 6.18
CA THR A 361 -1.02 -34.65 5.54
C THR A 361 -2.13 -34.49 6.57
N PHE A 362 -3.30 -34.02 6.14
CA PHE A 362 -4.49 -33.91 6.96
C PHE A 362 -5.67 -34.60 6.29
N SER A 363 -6.67 -35.02 7.06
CA SER A 363 -7.99 -35.36 6.55
C SER A 363 -9.06 -34.49 7.22
N VAL A 364 -10.06 -34.10 6.44
CA VAL A 364 -11.28 -33.41 6.88
C VAL A 364 -12.40 -34.43 6.90
N THR A 365 -13.16 -34.48 7.98
CA THR A 365 -14.19 -35.51 8.26
C THR A 365 -15.23 -34.97 9.24
N ASP A 366 -16.33 -35.71 9.46
CA ASP A 366 -17.41 -35.37 10.40
C ASP A 366 -17.96 -33.94 10.16
N GLU A 367 -18.14 -33.60 8.89
CA GLU A 367 -18.65 -32.30 8.46
C GLU A 367 -20.13 -32.14 8.82
N THR A 368 -20.49 -30.94 9.26
CA THR A 368 -21.84 -30.59 9.69
C THR A 368 -22.18 -29.17 9.26
N PHE A 369 -23.44 -28.98 8.86
CA PHE A 369 -24.06 -27.69 8.52
C PHE A 369 -25.32 -27.56 9.38
N GLU A 370 -25.44 -26.46 10.10
CA GLU A 370 -26.59 -26.10 10.93
C GLU A 370 -26.95 -24.63 10.64
N GLU A 371 -28.12 -24.36 10.07
CA GLU A 371 -28.67 -23.00 9.97
C GLU A 371 -29.76 -22.80 11.04
N LYS A 372 -29.69 -21.67 11.76
CA LYS A 372 -30.69 -21.29 12.76
C LYS A 372 -30.82 -19.77 12.87
N ASP A 373 -32.05 -19.26 12.79
CA ASP A 373 -32.39 -17.84 12.95
C ASP A 373 -31.57 -16.89 12.02
N GLY A 374 -31.16 -17.39 10.84
CA GLY A 374 -30.30 -16.67 9.89
C GLY A 374 -28.79 -16.77 10.15
N GLU A 375 -28.36 -17.45 11.23
CA GLU A 375 -26.96 -17.78 11.49
C GLU A 375 -26.64 -19.21 11.00
N ILE A 376 -25.68 -19.31 10.10
CA ILE A 376 -25.16 -20.55 9.52
C ILE A 376 -23.90 -20.94 10.31
N THR A 377 -23.88 -22.16 10.84
CA THR A 377 -22.70 -22.77 11.46
C THR A 377 -22.24 -23.96 10.62
N VAL A 378 -20.96 -23.96 10.24
CA VAL A 378 -20.28 -25.11 9.65
C VAL A 378 -19.21 -25.61 10.61
N ALA A 379 -19.14 -26.91 10.84
CA ALA A 379 -18.11 -27.53 11.67
C ALA A 379 -17.55 -28.80 11.03
N ALA A 380 -16.25 -29.03 11.19
CA ALA A 380 -15.54 -30.18 10.62
C ALA A 380 -14.37 -30.62 11.51
N LYS A 381 -14.11 -31.93 11.55
CA LYS A 381 -12.99 -32.54 12.29
C LYS A 381 -11.78 -32.70 11.38
N VAL A 382 -10.79 -31.84 11.57
CA VAL A 382 -9.45 -31.95 10.96
C VAL A 382 -8.62 -32.95 11.77
N THR A 383 -7.93 -33.86 11.10
CA THR A 383 -7.02 -34.84 11.71
C THR A 383 -5.68 -34.84 11.00
N ASN A 384 -4.57 -34.79 11.73
CA ASN A 384 -3.23 -34.94 11.16
C ASN A 384 -2.96 -36.42 10.85
N THR A 385 -2.89 -36.78 9.57
CA THR A 385 -2.77 -38.17 9.08
C THR A 385 -1.33 -38.56 8.70
N GLY A 386 -0.41 -37.59 8.70
CA GLY A 386 0.98 -37.81 8.31
C GLY A 386 1.89 -38.22 9.46
N LYS A 387 3.16 -37.82 9.40
CA LYS A 387 4.25 -38.34 10.27
C LYS A 387 4.93 -37.27 11.14
N THR A 388 4.55 -36.00 10.98
CA THR A 388 5.12 -34.84 11.70
C THR A 388 3.99 -33.99 12.27
N ALA A 389 4.26 -33.22 13.32
CA ALA A 389 3.26 -32.28 13.84
C ALA A 389 3.06 -31.11 12.85
N GLY A 390 1.85 -30.56 12.75
CA GLY A 390 1.55 -29.49 11.81
C GLY A 390 0.24 -28.76 12.12
N LYS A 391 -0.02 -27.67 11.40
CA LYS A 391 -1.30 -26.94 11.42
C LYS A 391 -1.95 -27.00 10.03
N GLN A 392 -3.28 -26.96 9.99
CA GLN A 392 -4.06 -26.80 8.76
C GLN A 392 -5.06 -25.65 8.93
N VAL A 393 -5.41 -25.01 7.81
CA VAL A 393 -6.48 -24.02 7.72
C VAL A 393 -7.66 -24.65 6.96
N LEU A 394 -8.88 -24.47 7.46
CA LEU A 394 -10.10 -24.65 6.68
C LEU A 394 -10.64 -23.28 6.28
N GLN A 395 -11.16 -23.18 5.06
CA GLN A 395 -11.69 -21.95 4.48
C GLN A 395 -13.15 -22.19 4.10
N LEU A 396 -14.02 -21.24 4.47
CA LEU A 396 -15.45 -21.27 4.22
C LEU A 396 -15.79 -20.21 3.17
N TYR A 397 -16.39 -20.66 2.07
CA TYR A 397 -16.83 -19.81 0.97
C TYR A 397 -18.35 -19.91 0.80
N TYR A 398 -18.95 -18.92 0.15
CA TYR A 398 -20.30 -19.03 -0.40
C TYR A 398 -20.31 -18.75 -1.90
N ALA A 399 -21.30 -19.29 -2.59
CA ALA A 399 -21.70 -18.91 -3.94
C ALA A 399 -23.06 -18.21 -3.88
N VAL A 400 -23.25 -17.17 -4.68
CA VAL A 400 -24.55 -16.51 -4.88
C VAL A 400 -25.33 -17.18 -6.03
N PRO A 401 -26.68 -17.09 -6.04
CA PRO A 401 -27.49 -17.50 -7.19
C PRO A 401 -27.02 -16.87 -8.51
N GLN A 402 -27.10 -17.60 -9.63
CA GLN A 402 -26.60 -17.13 -10.93
C GLN A 402 -27.72 -16.95 -11.98
N PRO A 403 -27.47 -16.25 -13.10
CA PRO A 403 -28.47 -16.03 -14.15
C PRO A 403 -29.02 -17.33 -14.76
N GLU A 404 -28.19 -18.37 -14.84
CA GLU A 404 -28.57 -19.74 -15.21
C GLU A 404 -29.56 -20.40 -14.24
N ASP A 405 -29.57 -19.99 -12.96
CA ASP A 405 -30.54 -20.41 -11.93
C ASP A 405 -31.81 -19.54 -11.91
N GLY A 406 -31.85 -18.47 -12.73
CA GLY A 406 -32.94 -17.49 -12.80
C GLY A 406 -32.75 -16.23 -11.96
N ALA A 407 -31.57 -16.03 -11.35
CA ALA A 407 -31.21 -14.77 -10.69
C ALA A 407 -30.97 -13.65 -11.71
N ARG A 408 -30.91 -12.40 -11.25
CA ARG A 408 -30.73 -11.22 -12.11
C ARG A 408 -29.47 -10.43 -11.75
N LEU A 409 -28.99 -10.51 -10.50
CA LEU A 409 -27.63 -10.09 -10.14
C LEU A 409 -26.67 -11.26 -10.24
N SER A 410 -25.93 -11.33 -11.35
CA SER A 410 -24.83 -12.29 -11.50
C SER A 410 -23.67 -11.97 -10.55
N GLY A 411 -22.92 -12.95 -10.05
CA GLY A 411 -21.83 -12.68 -9.09
C GLY A 411 -20.77 -13.78 -8.98
N PRO A 412 -19.70 -13.58 -8.19
CA PRO A 412 -18.59 -14.51 -8.10
C PRO A 412 -19.01 -15.93 -7.67
N ALA A 413 -18.45 -16.95 -8.33
CA ALA A 413 -18.76 -18.35 -8.06
C ALA A 413 -18.29 -18.84 -6.67
N LYS A 414 -17.34 -18.13 -6.05
CA LYS A 414 -16.86 -18.37 -4.68
C LYS A 414 -16.51 -17.02 -4.03
N GLN A 415 -16.88 -16.83 -2.77
CA GLN A 415 -16.47 -15.69 -1.93
C GLN A 415 -16.12 -16.16 -0.52
N LEU A 416 -14.91 -15.87 -0.04
CA LEU A 416 -14.46 -16.19 1.32
C LEU A 416 -15.32 -15.41 2.34
N CYS A 417 -15.74 -16.10 3.39
CA CYS A 417 -16.61 -15.54 4.41
C CYS A 417 -16.25 -15.97 5.84
N ASN A 418 -15.47 -17.05 5.99
CA ASN A 418 -14.78 -17.37 7.24
C ASN A 418 -13.57 -18.28 6.95
N PHE A 419 -12.69 -18.43 7.93
CA PHE A 419 -11.65 -19.46 7.97
C PHE A 419 -11.40 -19.87 9.43
N GLU A 420 -10.82 -21.02 9.66
CA GLU A 420 -10.29 -21.40 10.98
C GLU A 420 -9.01 -22.21 10.87
N LYS A 421 -8.11 -22.08 11.85
CA LYS A 421 -6.79 -22.74 11.85
C LYS A 421 -6.64 -23.65 13.06
N THR A 422 -6.10 -24.85 12.84
CA THR A 422 -5.85 -25.78 13.94
C THR A 422 -4.73 -25.29 14.85
N ALA A 423 -4.75 -25.74 16.11
CA ALA A 423 -3.56 -25.85 16.92
C ALA A 423 -2.51 -26.75 16.23
N LEU A 424 -1.30 -26.81 16.79
CA LEU A 424 -0.25 -27.71 16.30
C LEU A 424 -0.64 -29.17 16.64
N LEU A 425 -1.26 -29.87 15.70
CA LEU A 425 -1.71 -31.25 15.86
C LEU A 425 -0.54 -32.22 15.74
N ALA A 426 -0.36 -33.10 16.73
CA ALA A 426 0.53 -34.25 16.62
C ALA A 426 0.01 -35.29 15.60
N PRO A 427 0.86 -36.20 15.08
CA PRO A 427 0.40 -37.30 14.23
C PRO A 427 -0.70 -38.14 14.88
N GLY A 428 -1.85 -38.27 14.20
CA GLY A 428 -3.05 -38.94 14.71
C GLY A 428 -3.94 -38.09 15.62
N GLU A 429 -3.59 -36.83 15.90
CA GLU A 429 -4.42 -35.91 16.68
C GLU A 429 -5.48 -35.21 15.80
N SER A 430 -6.63 -34.92 16.40
CA SER A 430 -7.76 -34.25 15.74
C SER A 430 -8.21 -33.00 16.50
N GLN A 431 -8.70 -32.01 15.76
CA GLN A 431 -9.43 -30.86 16.29
C GLN A 431 -10.70 -30.63 15.46
N ILE A 432 -11.81 -30.32 16.14
CA ILE A 432 -13.02 -29.82 15.48
C ILE A 432 -12.90 -28.31 15.35
N LEU A 433 -12.96 -27.80 14.13
CA LEU A 433 -13.08 -26.38 13.82
C LEU A 433 -14.56 -26.02 13.64
N ARG A 434 -14.92 -24.77 13.96
CA ARG A 434 -16.28 -24.22 13.82
C ARG A 434 -16.20 -22.83 13.22
N MET A 435 -16.93 -22.61 12.15
CA MET A 435 -17.01 -21.33 11.43
C MET A 435 -18.48 -20.90 11.35
N THR A 436 -18.73 -19.60 11.43
CA THR A 436 -20.08 -19.02 11.36
C THR A 436 -20.18 -17.93 10.32
N LEU A 437 -21.39 -17.73 9.81
CA LEU A 437 -21.77 -16.77 8.76
C LEU A 437 -23.22 -16.35 9.01
N LYS A 438 -23.61 -15.08 8.79
CA LYS A 438 -25.03 -14.73 8.70
C LYS A 438 -25.48 -14.81 7.25
N ALA A 439 -26.71 -15.26 7.02
CA ALA A 439 -27.26 -15.32 5.66
C ALA A 439 -27.19 -13.96 4.94
N ASP A 440 -27.50 -12.87 5.66
CA ASP A 440 -27.44 -11.49 5.16
C ASP A 440 -26.03 -11.01 4.80
N ASP A 441 -24.95 -11.63 5.30
CA ASP A 441 -23.56 -11.29 4.91
C ASP A 441 -23.26 -11.70 3.45
N MET A 442 -24.14 -12.52 2.83
CA MET A 442 -24.03 -12.99 1.45
C MET A 442 -24.68 -12.05 0.42
N ALA A 443 -25.27 -10.94 0.86
CA ALA A 443 -25.97 -9.99 0.00
C ALA A 443 -25.08 -9.41 -1.12
N SER A 444 -25.72 -9.10 -2.25
CA SER A 444 -25.12 -8.34 -3.36
C SER A 444 -25.64 -6.90 -3.35
N PHE A 445 -24.94 -6.00 -4.04
CA PHE A 445 -25.37 -4.60 -4.16
C PHE A 445 -26.00 -4.32 -5.53
N ASP A 446 -27.26 -3.89 -5.54
CA ASP A 446 -28.03 -3.50 -6.73
C ASP A 446 -27.78 -2.02 -7.04
N ASP A 447 -26.72 -1.70 -7.79
CA ASP A 447 -26.40 -0.32 -8.17
C ASP A 447 -27.24 0.23 -9.34
N LEU A 448 -27.91 -0.64 -10.11
CA LEU A 448 -28.74 -0.26 -11.26
C LEU A 448 -30.25 -0.47 -11.03
N GLY A 449 -30.68 -0.83 -9.83
CA GLY A 449 -32.09 -1.05 -9.50
C GLY A 449 -32.72 -2.20 -10.29
N VAL A 450 -31.91 -3.18 -10.71
CA VAL A 450 -32.36 -4.33 -11.49
C VAL A 450 -33.35 -5.14 -10.66
N ILE A 451 -33.00 -5.43 -9.41
CA ILE A 451 -33.78 -6.26 -8.49
C ILE A 451 -34.95 -5.49 -7.90
N SER A 452 -34.72 -4.25 -7.48
CA SER A 452 -35.66 -3.52 -6.62
C SER A 452 -35.67 -2.00 -6.84
N GLU A 453 -34.85 -1.27 -6.09
CA GLU A 453 -34.59 0.16 -6.22
C GLU A 453 -33.07 0.36 -6.34
N GLU A 454 -32.64 1.40 -7.04
CA GLU A 454 -31.21 1.70 -7.22
C GLU A 454 -30.52 1.95 -5.88
N ASN A 455 -29.28 1.45 -5.75
CA ASN A 455 -28.39 1.63 -4.60
C ASN A 455 -28.81 0.89 -3.31
N ALA A 456 -29.14 -0.40 -3.43
CA ALA A 456 -29.59 -1.23 -2.30
C ALA A 456 -28.76 -2.51 -2.09
N TRP A 457 -28.54 -2.91 -0.83
CA TRP A 457 -28.11 -4.27 -0.48
C TRP A 457 -29.29 -5.24 -0.55
N VAL A 458 -29.15 -6.31 -1.32
CA VAL A 458 -30.21 -7.28 -1.58
C VAL A 458 -29.77 -8.73 -1.38
N MET A 459 -30.68 -9.52 -0.79
CA MET A 459 -30.70 -10.97 -0.91
C MET A 459 -31.69 -11.32 -2.03
N GLU A 460 -31.22 -11.88 -3.14
CA GLU A 460 -32.09 -12.29 -4.24
C GLU A 460 -32.67 -13.68 -3.97
N LYS A 461 -33.93 -13.92 -4.34
CA LYS A 461 -34.56 -15.25 -4.22
C LYS A 461 -33.70 -16.30 -4.95
N GLY A 462 -33.24 -17.32 -4.23
CA GLY A 462 -32.41 -18.36 -4.82
C GLY A 462 -31.79 -19.32 -3.81
N VAL A 463 -30.79 -20.07 -4.27
CA VAL A 463 -29.98 -20.99 -3.47
C VAL A 463 -28.58 -20.40 -3.32
N TYR A 464 -28.15 -20.23 -2.08
CA TYR A 464 -26.80 -19.80 -1.73
C TYR A 464 -26.02 -21.02 -1.23
N SER A 465 -25.13 -21.55 -2.07
CA SER A 465 -24.34 -22.74 -1.75
C SER A 465 -23.20 -22.38 -0.81
N ILE A 466 -23.08 -23.08 0.31
CA ILE A 466 -21.98 -22.92 1.27
C ILE A 466 -20.94 -24.00 0.99
N LEU A 467 -19.69 -23.60 0.78
CA LEU A 467 -18.59 -24.48 0.39
C LEU A 467 -17.48 -24.48 1.45
N LEU A 468 -16.99 -25.68 1.77
CA LEU A 468 -15.84 -25.90 2.64
C LEU A 468 -14.63 -26.31 1.79
N GLY A 469 -13.43 -25.86 2.15
CA GLY A 469 -12.21 -26.24 1.43
C GLY A 469 -10.92 -25.96 2.18
N THR A 470 -9.78 -26.25 1.55
CA THR A 470 -8.44 -25.91 2.07
C THR A 470 -7.71 -24.81 1.32
N ASP A 471 -8.24 -24.42 0.16
CA ASP A 471 -7.89 -23.28 -0.70
C ASP A 471 -9.07 -22.99 -1.65
N SER A 472 -8.95 -22.01 -2.56
CA SER A 472 -10.07 -21.62 -3.41
C SER A 472 -10.40 -22.63 -4.52
N HIS A 473 -9.44 -23.43 -5.01
CA HIS A 473 -9.74 -24.48 -5.99
C HIS A 473 -10.31 -25.73 -5.29
N ASP A 474 -9.67 -26.21 -4.22
CA ASP A 474 -10.08 -27.41 -3.48
C ASP A 474 -11.19 -27.10 -2.46
N THR A 475 -12.42 -26.98 -2.99
CA THR A 475 -13.67 -26.70 -2.25
C THR A 475 -14.82 -27.62 -2.67
N HIS A 476 -15.66 -28.05 -1.74
CA HIS A 476 -16.92 -28.77 -2.03
C HIS A 476 -18.11 -28.18 -1.26
N PRO A 477 -19.36 -28.29 -1.77
CA PRO A 477 -20.55 -27.87 -1.02
C PRO A 477 -20.76 -28.68 0.26
N VAL A 478 -20.97 -27.99 1.38
CA VAL A 478 -21.26 -28.57 2.70
C VAL A 478 -22.70 -28.30 3.16
N GLY A 479 -23.38 -27.33 2.54
CA GLY A 479 -24.80 -27.03 2.77
C GLY A 479 -25.33 -25.95 1.84
N GLU A 480 -26.61 -25.63 1.97
CA GLU A 480 -27.33 -24.62 1.18
C GLU A 480 -28.17 -23.74 2.11
N HIS A 481 -28.11 -22.43 1.93
CA HIS A 481 -29.12 -21.49 2.41
C HIS A 481 -30.12 -21.20 1.28
N ARG A 482 -31.40 -21.01 1.61
CA ARG A 482 -32.48 -20.79 0.63
C ARG A 482 -33.27 -19.54 0.95
N GLU A 483 -33.06 -18.50 0.15
CA GLU A 483 -33.84 -17.27 0.21
C GLU A 483 -35.15 -17.48 -0.59
N GLU A 484 -36.28 -17.59 0.11
CA GLU A 484 -37.57 -17.87 -0.52
C GLU A 484 -38.19 -16.63 -1.20
N THR A 485 -37.76 -15.43 -0.83
CA THR A 485 -38.28 -14.18 -1.39
C THR A 485 -37.17 -13.15 -1.42
N THR A 486 -37.01 -12.44 -2.54
CA THR A 486 -36.06 -11.33 -2.62
C THR A 486 -36.31 -10.31 -1.51
N ARG A 487 -35.27 -10.00 -0.71
CA ARG A 487 -35.29 -9.01 0.38
C ARG A 487 -34.34 -7.86 0.07
N VAL A 488 -34.80 -6.63 0.27
CA VAL A 488 -33.92 -5.46 0.45
C VAL A 488 -33.52 -5.42 1.92
N LEU A 489 -32.21 -5.41 2.19
CA LEU A 489 -31.67 -5.32 3.55
C LEU A 489 -31.46 -3.86 3.99
N GLU A 490 -30.84 -3.07 3.13
CA GLU A 490 -30.39 -1.71 3.40
C GLU A 490 -30.48 -0.90 2.10
N LYS A 491 -30.94 0.35 2.17
CA LYS A 491 -30.83 1.33 1.08
C LYS A 491 -29.71 2.30 1.42
N CYS A 492 -28.86 2.59 0.45
CA CYS A 492 -27.64 3.37 0.64
C CYS A 492 -27.64 4.62 -0.26
N HIS A 493 -26.72 5.55 0.01
CA HIS A 493 -26.58 6.77 -0.78
C HIS A 493 -26.07 6.46 -2.20
N PRO A 494 -26.53 7.21 -3.22
CA PRO A 494 -26.22 6.93 -4.61
C PRO A 494 -24.75 7.22 -4.95
N LEU A 495 -24.10 6.27 -5.62
CA LEU A 495 -22.73 6.44 -6.11
C LEU A 495 -22.74 6.58 -7.65
N VAL A 496 -22.54 7.81 -8.14
CA VAL A 496 -22.37 8.05 -9.58
C VAL A 496 -21.08 7.39 -10.04
N THR A 497 -21.17 6.55 -11.07
CA THR A 497 -19.99 5.92 -11.70
C THR A 497 -19.56 6.67 -12.95
N THR A 498 -18.26 6.65 -13.24
CA THR A 498 -17.71 7.09 -14.54
C THR A 498 -16.99 5.95 -15.29
N LEU A 499 -17.08 4.72 -14.77
CA LEU A 499 -16.74 3.49 -15.49
C LEU A 499 -17.72 3.30 -16.66
N PRO A 500 -17.27 3.13 -17.91
CA PRO A 500 -18.19 2.98 -19.05
C PRO A 500 -19.04 1.70 -19.00
N LYS A 501 -18.46 0.60 -18.53
CA LYS A 501 -19.01 -0.77 -18.62
C LYS A 501 -18.31 -1.72 -17.63
N ARG A 502 -18.94 -2.85 -17.29
CA ARG A 502 -18.42 -3.86 -16.36
C ARG A 502 -18.52 -5.29 -16.88
N LEU A 503 -17.65 -6.18 -16.40
CA LEU A 503 -17.66 -7.61 -16.66
C LEU A 503 -18.84 -8.29 -15.95
N THR A 504 -19.50 -9.21 -16.65
CA THR A 504 -20.61 -10.02 -16.14
C THR A 504 -20.24 -11.50 -16.07
N ARG A 505 -21.00 -12.29 -15.30
CA ARG A 505 -20.75 -13.74 -15.07
C ARG A 505 -20.62 -14.58 -16.33
N SER A 506 -21.30 -14.18 -17.40
CA SER A 506 -21.28 -14.81 -18.74
C SER A 506 -20.03 -14.49 -19.57
N GLY A 507 -19.16 -13.60 -19.08
CA GLY A 507 -17.99 -13.10 -19.82
C GLY A 507 -18.29 -11.95 -20.78
N SER A 508 -19.53 -11.45 -20.82
CA SER A 508 -19.90 -10.24 -21.58
C SER A 508 -19.65 -8.96 -20.78
N MET A 509 -19.60 -7.82 -21.48
CA MET A 509 -19.60 -6.49 -20.85
C MET A 509 -21.03 -5.94 -20.80
N GLU A 510 -21.41 -5.37 -19.66
CA GLU A 510 -22.63 -4.58 -19.45
C GLU A 510 -22.27 -3.09 -19.44
N GLU A 511 -22.87 -2.29 -20.32
CA GLU A 511 -22.68 -0.84 -20.35
C GLU A 511 -23.40 -0.16 -19.17
N LEU A 512 -22.72 0.75 -18.48
CA LEU A 512 -23.20 1.41 -17.26
C LEU A 512 -23.76 2.82 -17.55
N PRO A 513 -24.81 3.28 -16.84
CA PRO A 513 -25.33 4.63 -16.98
C PRO A 513 -24.25 5.69 -16.76
N GLN A 514 -24.10 6.58 -17.74
CA GLN A 514 -23.07 7.61 -17.75
C GLN A 514 -23.65 8.97 -17.34
N PRO A 515 -22.96 9.76 -16.49
CA PRO A 515 -23.43 11.11 -16.13
C PRO A 515 -23.46 12.03 -17.37
N SER A 516 -24.39 12.99 -17.36
CA SER A 516 -24.53 13.99 -18.44
C SER A 516 -23.19 14.70 -18.69
N GLY A 517 -22.74 14.72 -19.94
CA GLY A 517 -21.35 15.07 -20.32
C GLY A 517 -20.91 16.53 -20.15
N GLU A 518 -21.59 17.34 -19.36
CA GLU A 518 -21.11 18.68 -19.02
C GLU A 518 -20.09 18.59 -17.87
N GLY A 519 -18.86 19.07 -18.10
CA GLY A 519 -17.82 19.18 -17.06
C GLY A 519 -16.98 17.92 -16.79
N ARG A 520 -17.16 16.82 -17.52
CA ARG A 520 -16.27 15.63 -17.39
C ARG A 520 -14.87 15.89 -17.94
N ASP A 521 -13.87 15.26 -17.31
CA ASP A 521 -12.48 15.28 -17.76
C ASP A 521 -12.20 14.16 -18.77
N PHE A 522 -11.62 14.53 -19.90
CA PHE A 522 -11.10 13.59 -20.89
C PHE A 522 -9.60 13.42 -20.69
N ALA A 523 -9.21 12.33 -20.01
CA ALA A 523 -7.80 12.09 -19.76
C ALA A 523 -7.05 11.78 -21.05
N ILE A 524 -5.90 12.44 -21.26
CA ILE A 524 -5.07 12.23 -22.45
C ILE A 524 -3.88 11.34 -22.07
N SER A 525 -3.86 10.12 -22.60
CA SER A 525 -2.83 9.11 -22.32
C SER A 525 -1.42 9.64 -22.56
N ALA A 526 -0.52 9.36 -21.61
CA ALA A 526 0.90 9.74 -21.68
C ALA A 526 1.75 8.80 -22.56
N ILE A 527 1.20 7.65 -22.96
CA ILE A 527 1.94 6.51 -23.55
C ILE A 527 1.27 5.93 -24.80
N GLY A 528 0.09 6.44 -25.16
CA GLY A 528 -0.72 5.88 -26.23
C GLY A 528 -1.69 6.90 -26.82
N LYS A 529 -2.54 6.40 -27.72
CA LYS A 529 -3.50 7.20 -28.47
C LYS A 529 -4.82 7.34 -27.72
N THR A 530 -5.26 8.58 -27.51
CA THR A 530 -6.56 8.93 -26.93
C THR A 530 -7.49 9.42 -28.03
N ILE A 531 -8.70 8.87 -28.11
CA ILE A 531 -9.74 9.37 -29.02
C ILE A 531 -10.69 10.25 -28.20
N LEU A 532 -10.80 11.52 -28.58
CA LEU A 532 -11.75 12.48 -28.05
C LEU A 532 -12.87 12.70 -29.09
N PRO A 533 -14.09 12.20 -28.84
CA PRO A 533 -15.22 12.40 -29.75
C PRO A 533 -15.60 13.88 -29.86
N VAL A 534 -15.95 14.35 -31.07
CA VAL A 534 -16.42 15.73 -31.29
C VAL A 534 -17.78 16.04 -30.64
N SER A 535 -18.48 14.99 -30.21
CA SER A 535 -19.72 15.02 -29.42
C SER A 535 -19.48 15.11 -27.91
N ALA A 536 -18.23 14.99 -27.44
CA ALA A 536 -17.87 14.96 -26.02
C ALA A 536 -17.96 16.32 -25.33
N ALA A 537 -18.03 17.42 -26.09
CA ALA A 537 -18.39 18.75 -25.61
C ALA A 537 -19.44 19.39 -26.52
N ARG A 538 -20.21 20.31 -25.96
CA ARG A 538 -21.24 21.07 -26.69
C ARG A 538 -20.93 22.57 -26.65
N ASN A 539 -21.37 23.29 -27.68
CA ASN A 539 -21.33 24.75 -27.69
C ASN A 539 -22.50 25.33 -26.84
N ARG A 540 -22.58 26.66 -26.72
CA ARG A 540 -23.63 27.36 -25.95
C ARG A 540 -25.08 27.17 -26.45
N LYS A 541 -25.29 26.45 -27.56
CA LYS A 541 -26.60 26.09 -28.13
C LYS A 541 -26.91 24.58 -27.99
N GLY A 542 -25.99 23.79 -27.44
CA GLY A 542 -26.10 22.33 -27.35
C GLY A 542 -25.60 21.56 -28.58
N GLU A 543 -25.06 22.24 -29.60
CA GLU A 543 -24.54 21.62 -30.84
C GLU A 543 -23.14 21.00 -30.59
N SER A 544 -22.78 19.93 -31.29
CA SER A 544 -21.44 19.31 -31.17
C SER A 544 -20.38 20.07 -31.96
N PHE A 545 -19.10 19.75 -31.79
CA PHE A 545 -18.05 20.38 -32.60
C PHE A 545 -18.16 20.05 -34.10
N ALA A 546 -18.77 18.91 -34.49
CA ALA A 546 -19.03 18.60 -35.90
C ALA A 546 -20.15 19.47 -36.51
N ASP A 547 -21.04 20.01 -35.67
CA ASP A 547 -22.19 20.82 -36.09
C ASP A 547 -21.88 22.34 -36.07
N CYS A 548 -20.77 22.73 -35.44
CA CYS A 548 -20.37 24.13 -35.23
C CYS A 548 -20.05 24.87 -36.54
N LYS A 549 -20.55 26.11 -36.64
CA LYS A 549 -20.35 27.02 -37.77
C LYS A 549 -19.27 28.06 -37.49
N ALA A 550 -18.86 28.80 -38.52
CA ALA A 550 -17.87 29.85 -38.40
C ALA A 550 -18.22 30.88 -37.29
N GLY A 551 -17.33 30.99 -36.30
CA GLY A 551 -17.50 31.81 -35.09
C GLY A 551 -17.89 31.03 -33.83
N GLU A 552 -18.22 29.74 -33.94
CA GLU A 552 -18.68 28.90 -32.82
C GLU A 552 -17.54 28.06 -32.22
N ARG A 553 -17.68 27.71 -30.93
CA ARG A 553 -16.62 27.11 -30.11
C ARG A 553 -17.19 26.02 -29.19
N CYS A 554 -16.50 24.89 -29.14
CA CYS A 554 -16.64 23.90 -28.07
C CYS A 554 -15.45 23.99 -27.11
N VAL A 555 -15.67 23.62 -25.84
CA VAL A 555 -14.63 23.57 -24.80
C VAL A 555 -14.69 22.21 -24.13
N TYR A 556 -13.55 21.53 -24.09
CA TYR A 556 -13.36 20.21 -23.48
C TYR A 556 -12.45 20.39 -22.27
N SER A 557 -12.78 19.76 -21.14
CA SER A 557 -11.84 19.64 -20.02
C SER A 557 -10.96 18.42 -20.28
N LEU A 558 -9.65 18.62 -20.42
CA LEU A 558 -8.68 17.53 -20.60
C LEU A 558 -7.86 17.32 -19.35
N LEU A 559 -7.52 16.08 -19.03
CA LEU A 559 -6.60 15.71 -17.94
C LEU A 559 -5.36 15.00 -18.52
N PRO A 560 -4.30 15.72 -18.92
CA PRO A 560 -3.15 15.12 -19.58
C PRO A 560 -2.34 14.26 -18.62
N GLY A 561 -1.99 13.04 -19.05
CA GLY A 561 -1.24 12.08 -18.24
C GLY A 561 0.16 12.56 -17.87
N THR A 562 0.80 13.36 -18.73
CA THR A 562 2.05 14.07 -18.44
C THR A 562 2.07 15.42 -19.16
N GLY A 563 2.72 16.43 -18.59
CA GLY A 563 2.97 17.70 -19.29
C GLY A 563 3.90 17.54 -20.49
N GLY A 564 3.92 18.53 -21.40
CA GLY A 564 4.81 18.54 -22.57
C GLY A 564 4.12 18.18 -23.88
N GLY A 565 4.89 17.73 -24.87
CA GLY A 565 4.46 17.60 -26.27
C GLY A 565 3.39 16.52 -26.54
N TYR A 566 2.38 16.90 -27.32
CA TYR A 566 1.32 16.04 -27.85
C TYR A 566 1.05 16.36 -29.32
N ARG A 567 0.66 15.33 -30.06
CA ARG A 567 0.19 15.38 -31.45
C ARG A 567 -1.32 15.24 -31.44
N LEU A 568 -2.00 16.26 -31.96
CA LEU A 568 -3.42 16.20 -32.30
C LEU A 568 -3.57 15.81 -33.77
N THR A 569 -4.38 14.79 -34.05
CA THR A 569 -4.82 14.43 -35.41
C THR A 569 -6.33 14.61 -35.54
N PHE A 570 -6.78 15.36 -36.54
CA PHE A 570 -8.20 15.48 -36.87
C PHE A 570 -8.66 14.36 -37.83
N VAL A 571 -9.61 13.54 -37.41
CA VAL A 571 -10.14 12.41 -38.21
C VAL A 571 -11.30 12.89 -39.07
N GLY A 572 -11.09 12.98 -40.37
CA GLY A 572 -12.08 13.49 -41.32
C GLY A 572 -11.45 13.99 -42.61
N ALA A 573 -12.02 15.02 -43.21
CA ALA A 573 -11.48 15.70 -44.39
C ALA A 573 -10.25 16.58 -44.05
N PRO A 574 -9.45 17.00 -45.05
CA PRO A 574 -8.30 17.89 -44.82
C PRO A 574 -8.67 19.23 -44.16
N VAL A 575 -8.08 19.53 -43.01
CA VAL A 575 -8.22 20.80 -42.28
C VAL A 575 -7.08 21.74 -42.67
N SER A 576 -7.38 23.00 -43.05
CA SER A 576 -6.33 24.01 -43.31
C SER A 576 -5.92 24.74 -42.03
N ASP A 577 -4.68 25.25 -41.98
CA ASP A 577 -4.18 26.23 -40.97
C ASP A 577 -5.21 27.36 -40.68
N ASP A 578 -5.97 27.67 -41.73
CA ASP A 578 -7.12 28.54 -41.87
C ASP A 578 -8.32 28.42 -40.91
N ALA A 579 -8.60 27.17 -40.59
CA ALA A 579 -9.99 26.70 -40.48
C ALA A 579 -10.46 26.61 -39.04
N LEU A 580 -9.54 26.48 -38.09
CA LEU A 580 -9.77 26.32 -36.66
C LEU A 580 -8.83 27.22 -35.87
N GLU A 581 -9.28 27.74 -34.74
CA GLU A 581 -8.42 28.31 -33.69
C GLU A 581 -8.50 27.42 -32.45
N ILE A 582 -7.34 26.95 -31.98
CA ILE A 582 -7.22 26.16 -30.76
C ILE A 582 -6.70 27.05 -29.63
N GLN A 583 -7.30 26.94 -28.44
CA GLN A 583 -6.81 27.57 -27.23
C GLN A 583 -6.61 26.54 -26.11
N ILE A 584 -5.56 26.70 -25.31
CA ILE A 584 -5.31 25.94 -24.08
C ILE A 584 -5.44 26.92 -22.90
N ASN A 585 -6.34 26.66 -21.94
CA ASN A 585 -6.62 27.56 -20.81
C ASN A 585 -6.86 29.02 -21.25
N GLY A 586 -7.60 29.21 -22.34
CA GLY A 586 -7.87 30.52 -22.95
C GLY A 586 -6.71 31.16 -23.73
N ALA A 587 -5.51 30.60 -23.71
CA ALA A 587 -4.37 31.09 -24.49
C ALA A 587 -4.38 30.46 -25.91
N PRO A 588 -4.45 31.27 -26.99
CA PRO A 588 -4.47 30.74 -28.36
C PRO A 588 -3.11 30.19 -28.79
N LEU A 589 -3.13 29.00 -29.39
CA LEU A 589 -1.97 28.38 -30.03
C LEU A 589 -1.65 29.13 -31.33
N LYS A 590 -0.64 30.00 -31.29
CA LYS A 590 -0.19 30.79 -32.44
C LYS A 590 0.56 29.92 -33.44
N ASP A 591 0.44 30.26 -34.71
CA ASP A 591 1.18 29.68 -35.83
C ASP A 591 1.07 28.15 -35.97
N LEU A 592 0.00 27.56 -35.43
CA LEU A 592 -0.30 26.13 -35.52
C LEU A 592 -0.43 25.69 -36.99
N LYS A 593 0.32 24.64 -37.38
CA LYS A 593 0.37 24.11 -38.75
C LYS A 593 -0.21 22.72 -38.85
N PHE A 594 -1.13 22.51 -39.80
CA PHE A 594 -1.74 21.21 -40.05
C PHE A 594 -1.06 20.49 -41.23
N HIS A 595 -0.18 19.53 -40.92
CA HIS A 595 0.39 18.63 -41.91
C HIS A 595 -0.35 17.29 -41.87
N GLN A 596 -1.10 16.95 -42.93
CA GLN A 596 -1.92 15.71 -42.97
C GLN A 596 -2.88 15.60 -41.77
N ASN A 597 -3.62 16.69 -41.47
CA ASN A 597 -4.49 16.85 -40.29
C ASN A 597 -3.79 16.77 -38.92
N ARG A 598 -2.46 16.75 -38.88
CA ARG A 598 -1.68 16.69 -37.63
C ARG A 598 -1.10 18.05 -37.28
N ALA A 599 -1.22 18.42 -36.01
CA ALA A 599 -0.48 19.51 -35.40
C ALA A 599 0.10 19.06 -34.06
N GLU A 600 1.26 19.60 -33.68
CA GLU A 600 1.92 19.27 -32.42
C GLU A 600 2.02 20.51 -31.54
N PHE A 601 1.68 20.36 -30.25
CA PHE A 601 1.69 21.43 -29.25
C PHE A 601 1.87 20.85 -27.84
N ALA A 602 2.14 21.71 -26.85
CA ALA A 602 2.27 21.30 -25.46
C ALA A 602 0.92 21.31 -24.74
N LEU A 603 0.62 20.26 -23.97
CA LEU A 603 -0.40 20.28 -22.91
C LEU A 603 0.30 20.44 -21.55
N PRO A 604 -0.36 21.08 -20.55
CA PRO A 604 0.15 21.15 -19.18
C PRO A 604 0.01 19.79 -18.46
N LEU A 605 0.60 19.69 -17.27
CA LEU A 605 0.62 18.46 -16.44
C LEU A 605 -0.68 18.20 -15.64
N GLY A 606 -1.65 19.11 -15.68
CA GLY A 606 -2.92 19.01 -14.95
C GLY A 606 -4.10 19.42 -15.82
N ARG A 607 -5.32 19.40 -15.24
CA ARG A 607 -6.56 19.76 -15.93
C ARG A 607 -6.41 21.03 -16.75
N CYS A 608 -6.86 21.01 -18.01
CA CYS A 608 -6.83 22.17 -18.89
C CYS A 608 -8.07 22.25 -19.80
N GLU A 609 -8.53 23.48 -20.04
CA GLU A 609 -9.51 23.76 -21.09
C GLU A 609 -8.84 23.65 -22.45
N PHE A 610 -9.18 22.62 -23.23
CA PHE A 610 -8.91 22.56 -24.65
C PHE A 610 -10.13 23.10 -25.40
N ALA A 611 -9.98 24.22 -26.10
CA ALA A 611 -11.05 24.85 -26.84
C ALA A 611 -10.75 24.87 -28.33
N VAL A 612 -11.74 24.52 -29.14
CA VAL A 612 -11.65 24.59 -30.61
C VAL A 612 -12.75 25.49 -31.12
N THR A 613 -12.36 26.51 -31.87
CA THR A 613 -13.26 27.51 -32.47
C THR A 613 -13.22 27.38 -33.99
N VAL A 614 -14.37 27.18 -34.62
CA VAL A 614 -14.49 27.09 -36.09
C VAL A 614 -14.32 28.47 -36.72
N LYS A 615 -13.45 28.61 -37.71
CA LYS A 615 -13.21 29.85 -38.47
C LYS A 615 -13.82 29.85 -39.87
N LYS A 616 -14.08 28.66 -40.42
CA LYS A 616 -14.68 28.45 -41.75
C LYS A 616 -15.72 27.33 -41.68
N ASP A 617 -16.86 27.51 -42.34
CA ASP A 617 -17.87 26.45 -42.48
C ASP A 617 -17.35 25.30 -43.36
N GLY A 618 -17.93 24.10 -43.18
CA GLY A 618 -17.59 22.91 -43.98
C GLY A 618 -16.50 22.01 -43.38
N ILE A 619 -16.31 22.05 -42.05
CA ILE A 619 -15.42 21.14 -41.32
C ILE A 619 -16.04 19.72 -41.26
N ASP A 620 -15.48 18.74 -41.97
CA ASP A 620 -15.72 17.31 -41.67
C ASP A 620 -14.61 16.82 -40.73
N VAL A 621 -14.92 16.83 -39.43
CA VAL A 621 -14.13 16.20 -38.38
C VAL A 621 -15.08 15.37 -37.52
N ARG A 622 -14.80 14.08 -37.42
CA ARG A 622 -15.58 13.10 -36.65
C ARG A 622 -14.98 12.83 -35.27
N GLU A 623 -13.65 12.80 -35.18
CA GLU A 623 -12.91 12.50 -33.95
C GLU A 623 -11.61 13.34 -33.88
N MET A 624 -11.13 13.56 -32.66
CA MET A 624 -9.84 14.21 -32.37
C MET A 624 -8.94 13.22 -31.66
N GLU A 625 -7.78 12.91 -32.23
CA GLU A 625 -6.85 11.92 -31.69
C GLU A 625 -5.65 12.61 -31.05
N PHE A 626 -5.42 12.38 -29.76
CA PHE A 626 -4.24 12.87 -29.05
C PHE A 626 -3.25 11.73 -28.83
N GLU A 627 -2.01 11.92 -29.23
CA GLU A 627 -0.90 10.98 -29.08
C GLU A 627 0.28 11.71 -28.41
N LYS A 628 0.92 11.10 -27.40
CA LYS A 628 2.10 11.73 -26.79
C LYS A 628 3.25 11.80 -27.80
N VAL A 629 3.90 12.96 -27.92
CA VAL A 629 5.15 13.06 -28.68
C VAL A 629 6.30 12.76 -27.73
N GLU A 630 6.99 11.63 -27.95
CA GLU A 630 8.15 11.25 -27.16
C GLU A 630 9.31 12.24 -27.35
N ALA A 631 9.56 13.08 -26.35
CA ALA A 631 10.72 13.95 -26.27
C ALA A 631 11.99 13.19 -25.85
N VAL A 632 12.34 12.12 -26.59
CA VAL A 632 13.57 11.36 -26.37
C VAL A 632 14.75 12.08 -27.01
N THR A 633 15.72 12.53 -26.20
CA THR A 633 16.95 13.13 -26.73
C THR A 633 18.05 12.07 -26.84
N ALA A 634 18.48 11.76 -28.06
CA ALA A 634 19.65 10.92 -28.29
C ALA A 634 20.91 11.63 -27.79
N VAL A 635 21.71 10.96 -26.95
CA VAL A 635 23.01 11.46 -26.48
C VAL A 635 24.10 10.66 -27.18
N GLU A 636 24.79 11.31 -28.10
CA GLU A 636 25.80 10.68 -28.95
C GLU A 636 27.14 10.47 -28.24
N GLY A 637 27.91 9.50 -28.73
CA GLY A 637 29.24 9.18 -28.19
C GLY A 637 30.34 10.21 -28.52
N THR A 638 30.02 11.25 -29.29
CA THR A 638 30.92 12.32 -29.75
C THR A 638 30.18 13.66 -29.87
N GLY A 639 30.89 14.76 -29.60
CA GLY A 639 30.34 16.12 -29.71
C GLY A 639 29.44 16.54 -28.55
N LYS A 640 28.80 17.70 -28.72
CA LYS A 640 27.96 18.36 -27.72
C LYS A 640 26.48 18.20 -28.03
N THR A 641 25.80 17.34 -27.27
CA THR A 641 24.34 17.19 -27.31
C THR A 641 23.70 18.40 -26.62
N THR A 642 22.60 18.92 -27.19
CA THR A 642 21.78 19.98 -26.58
C THR A 642 20.37 19.46 -26.32
N ILE A 643 19.86 19.69 -25.12
CA ILE A 643 18.48 19.37 -24.72
C ILE A 643 17.81 20.71 -24.40
N GLU A 644 16.72 21.05 -25.09
CA GLU A 644 15.88 22.18 -24.69
C GLU A 644 15.22 21.87 -23.34
N ALA A 645 15.25 22.78 -22.37
CA ALA A 645 14.68 22.52 -21.04
C ALA A 645 13.15 22.34 -21.06
N ILE A 646 12.48 22.77 -22.13
CA ILE A 646 11.06 22.52 -22.37
C ILE A 646 10.76 21.11 -22.90
N ASN A 647 11.77 20.38 -23.39
CA ASN A 647 11.65 19.00 -23.88
C ASN A 647 11.73 17.98 -22.73
N MET A 648 11.13 18.32 -21.59
CA MET A 648 11.00 17.44 -20.44
C MET A 648 9.98 16.32 -20.72
N TYR A 649 10.33 15.11 -20.28
CA TYR A 649 9.50 13.90 -20.31
C TYR A 649 8.46 13.90 -19.19
N GLU A 650 8.83 14.44 -18.03
CA GLU A 650 8.04 14.48 -16.80
C GLU A 650 8.39 15.76 -16.02
N SER A 651 7.47 16.26 -15.21
CA SER A 651 7.73 17.36 -14.28
C SER A 651 6.84 17.27 -13.05
N ASP A 652 7.17 18.07 -12.05
CA ASP A 652 6.36 18.28 -10.86
C ASP A 652 5.21 19.27 -11.08
N TYR A 653 4.14 19.14 -10.28
CA TYR A 653 2.97 20.01 -10.37
C TYR A 653 3.31 21.51 -10.31
N ALA A 654 2.68 22.27 -11.21
CA ALA A 654 2.78 23.72 -11.45
C ALA A 654 4.16 24.26 -11.87
N ILE A 655 5.15 23.41 -12.18
CA ILE A 655 6.28 23.81 -13.03
C ILE A 655 5.75 24.09 -14.43
N ASN A 656 6.06 25.29 -14.94
CA ASN A 656 5.55 25.79 -16.22
C ASN A 656 6.71 26.12 -17.17
N THR A 657 6.39 26.33 -18.44
CA THR A 657 7.31 26.92 -19.43
C THR A 657 6.97 28.38 -19.67
N ALA A 658 7.98 29.18 -20.04
CA ALA A 658 7.80 30.58 -20.43
C ALA A 658 8.87 31.00 -21.46
N ASN A 659 8.56 32.01 -22.26
CA ASN A 659 9.39 32.46 -23.38
C ASN A 659 10.22 33.71 -23.00
N PHE A 660 11.28 33.96 -23.77
CA PHE A 660 12.04 35.22 -23.77
C PHE A 660 12.38 35.66 -25.20
N ASP A 661 12.48 36.98 -25.38
CA ASP A 661 12.85 37.61 -26.64
C ASP A 661 14.36 37.78 -26.84
N ASP A 662 15.16 37.67 -25.78
CA ASP A 662 16.63 37.85 -25.80
C ASP A 662 17.29 36.99 -24.70
N ASP A 663 18.32 36.22 -25.05
CA ASP A 663 19.16 35.46 -24.13
C ASP A 663 20.32 36.28 -23.53
N GLY A 664 20.45 37.55 -23.92
CA GLY A 664 21.61 38.40 -23.68
C GLY A 664 22.58 38.47 -24.86
N ASN A 665 22.33 37.72 -25.93
CA ASN A 665 23.06 37.75 -27.21
C ASN A 665 22.13 38.02 -28.42
N GLY A 666 20.86 38.35 -28.21
CA GLY A 666 19.86 38.62 -29.23
C GLY A 666 19.03 37.41 -29.68
N ASN A 667 19.14 36.25 -29.04
CA ASN A 667 18.40 35.04 -29.44
C ASN A 667 17.12 34.84 -28.61
N ARG A 668 16.03 34.43 -29.27
CA ARG A 668 14.78 34.03 -28.62
C ARG A 668 14.85 32.60 -28.10
N GLY A 669 14.02 32.27 -27.10
CA GLY A 669 13.91 30.89 -26.60
C GLY A 669 12.88 30.73 -25.48
N SER A 670 12.95 29.58 -24.80
CA SER A 670 12.06 29.20 -23.70
C SER A 670 12.83 28.67 -22.48
N TYR A 671 12.23 28.71 -21.29
CA TYR A 671 12.77 28.16 -20.04
C TYR A 671 11.68 27.52 -19.18
N ILE A 672 12.11 26.66 -18.25
CA ILE A 672 11.30 26.16 -17.14
C ILE A 672 11.25 27.19 -16.00
N THR A 673 10.06 27.36 -15.41
CA THR A 673 9.75 28.33 -14.36
C THR A 673 8.83 27.71 -13.31
N ASN A 674 8.53 28.45 -12.24
CA ASN A 674 7.61 28.05 -11.15
C ASN A 674 8.09 26.85 -10.33
N PHE A 675 9.38 26.73 -10.07
CA PHE A 675 9.90 25.95 -8.95
C PHE A 675 9.69 26.75 -7.65
N TYR A 676 8.46 26.71 -7.12
CA TYR A 676 8.05 27.50 -5.95
C TYR A 676 8.38 26.84 -4.59
N ALA A 677 8.75 25.56 -4.60
CA ALA A 677 9.09 24.78 -3.41
C ALA A 677 10.34 23.93 -3.65
N VAL A 678 11.10 23.66 -2.58
CA VAL A 678 12.23 22.71 -2.59
C VAL A 678 11.70 21.29 -2.80
N GLY A 679 12.46 20.46 -3.50
CA GLY A 679 12.10 19.09 -3.86
C GLY A 679 11.42 18.96 -5.23
N LYS A 680 10.86 20.05 -5.77
CA LYS A 680 10.23 20.11 -7.10
C LYS A 680 11.20 19.68 -8.21
N THR A 681 10.74 18.86 -9.15
CA THR A 681 11.56 18.16 -10.16
C THR A 681 11.15 18.33 -11.63
N VAL A 682 12.10 18.11 -12.54
CA VAL A 682 11.86 17.83 -13.98
C VAL A 682 12.69 16.63 -14.42
N VAL A 683 12.21 15.85 -15.38
CA VAL A 683 12.91 14.67 -15.92
C VAL A 683 12.99 14.74 -17.44
N TYR A 684 14.13 14.34 -18.00
CA TYR A 684 14.35 14.21 -19.44
C TYR A 684 14.66 12.74 -19.76
N LYS A 685 13.94 12.16 -20.73
CA LYS A 685 14.21 10.81 -21.23
C LYS A 685 15.31 10.90 -22.28
N LEU A 686 16.51 10.45 -21.92
CA LEU A 686 17.68 10.43 -22.77
C LEU A 686 17.87 9.03 -23.34
N GLU A 687 18.45 8.94 -24.53
CA GLU A 687 18.78 7.67 -25.17
C GLU A 687 20.27 7.68 -25.53
N VAL A 688 21.08 7.15 -24.61
CA VAL A 688 22.53 7.34 -24.56
C VAL A 688 23.24 6.26 -25.35
N LYS A 689 23.86 6.65 -26.48
CA LYS A 689 24.40 5.67 -27.44
C LYS A 689 25.69 5.01 -26.99
N GLN A 690 26.44 5.61 -26.07
CA GLN A 690 27.65 5.04 -25.47
C GLN A 690 27.78 5.46 -24.00
N ALA A 691 28.04 4.51 -23.11
CA ALA A 691 28.30 4.79 -21.71
C ALA A 691 29.60 5.61 -21.50
N GLY A 692 29.65 6.38 -20.42
CA GLY A 692 30.84 7.12 -19.99
C GLY A 692 30.52 8.39 -19.20
N THR A 693 31.56 9.20 -18.96
CA THR A 693 31.40 10.52 -18.33
C THR A 693 31.02 11.57 -19.37
N TYR A 694 30.09 12.45 -18.98
CA TYR A 694 29.67 13.62 -19.76
C TYR A 694 29.75 14.88 -18.90
N LEU A 695 30.19 16.00 -19.47
CA LEU A 695 30.04 17.32 -18.88
C LEU A 695 28.61 17.80 -19.07
N LEU A 696 27.80 17.77 -18.01
CA LEU A 696 26.53 18.47 -17.94
C LEU A 696 26.76 19.96 -17.71
N SER A 697 26.13 20.82 -18.51
CA SER A 697 26.08 22.27 -18.24
C SER A 697 24.70 22.84 -18.57
N PHE A 698 24.37 23.98 -17.97
CA PHE A 698 23.05 24.58 -18.00
C PHE A 698 23.12 25.95 -18.69
N LYS A 699 22.20 26.27 -19.59
CA LYS A 699 21.91 27.65 -20.00
C LYS A 699 20.84 28.21 -19.06
N TYR A 700 21.18 29.16 -18.22
CA TYR A 700 20.34 29.60 -17.10
C TYR A 700 20.36 31.11 -16.87
N ALA A 701 19.29 31.64 -16.26
CA ALA A 701 19.23 33.00 -15.76
C ALA A 701 18.91 33.04 -14.26
N THR A 702 19.65 33.83 -13.49
CA THR A 702 19.34 34.10 -12.07
C THR A 702 19.76 35.51 -11.63
N CYS A 703 19.00 36.09 -10.71
CA CYS A 703 19.29 37.35 -10.04
C CYS A 703 19.69 37.19 -8.57
N ASP A 704 19.79 35.95 -8.07
CA ASP A 704 20.28 35.63 -6.73
C ASP A 704 21.77 35.96 -6.55
N GLU A 705 22.25 35.88 -5.31
CA GLU A 705 23.69 35.83 -5.00
C GLU A 705 24.31 34.49 -5.45
N GLU A 706 25.64 34.46 -5.59
CA GLU A 706 26.34 33.27 -6.11
C GLU A 706 26.30 32.12 -5.09
N LYS A 707 25.85 30.94 -5.55
CA LYS A 707 25.61 29.75 -4.70
C LYS A 707 26.22 28.50 -5.34
N PRO A 708 26.80 27.56 -4.58
CA PRO A 708 27.25 26.27 -5.11
C PRO A 708 26.08 25.49 -5.74
N VAL A 709 26.30 24.90 -6.91
CA VAL A 709 25.22 24.20 -7.67
C VAL A 709 24.49 23.16 -6.82
N ASN A 710 25.21 22.31 -6.08
CA ASN A 710 24.63 21.28 -5.22
C ASN A 710 23.77 21.83 -4.06
N LYS A 711 23.89 23.11 -3.70
CA LYS A 711 23.01 23.78 -2.72
C LYS A 711 21.82 24.50 -3.40
N VAL A 712 21.75 24.50 -4.74
CA VAL A 712 20.64 25.07 -5.54
C VAL A 712 19.77 23.98 -6.18
N PHE A 713 20.38 22.93 -6.74
CA PHE A 713 19.69 21.74 -7.22
C PHE A 713 20.57 20.49 -7.20
N ALA A 714 19.91 19.32 -7.13
CA ALA A 714 20.50 18.02 -7.37
C ALA A 714 20.18 17.56 -8.80
N VAL A 715 21.06 16.75 -9.39
CA VAL A 715 20.80 15.99 -10.62
C VAL A 715 20.90 14.51 -10.30
N LEU A 716 20.03 13.71 -10.93
CA LEU A 716 20.04 12.26 -10.86
C LEU A 716 19.99 11.69 -12.28
N ALA A 717 20.77 10.65 -12.57
CA ALA A 717 20.67 9.87 -13.80
C ALA A 717 20.06 8.51 -13.45
N SER A 718 18.84 8.24 -13.94
CA SER A 718 18.04 7.06 -13.57
C SER A 718 17.96 6.85 -12.05
N ASN A 719 17.62 7.94 -11.33
CA ASN A 719 17.58 8.05 -9.86
C ASN A 719 18.92 7.89 -9.11
N ILE A 720 20.07 7.75 -9.79
CA ILE A 720 21.41 7.82 -9.17
C ILE A 720 21.86 9.29 -9.10
N VAL A 721 22.00 9.86 -7.90
CA VAL A 721 22.46 11.24 -7.68
C VAL A 721 23.87 11.46 -8.27
N GLN A 722 24.06 12.59 -8.95
CA GLN A 722 25.32 12.97 -9.61
C GLN A 722 26.06 14.06 -8.79
N PRO A 723 27.40 13.97 -8.62
CA PRO A 723 28.15 14.87 -7.74
C PRO A 723 28.44 16.22 -8.39
N LEU A 724 27.55 17.19 -8.23
CA LEU A 724 27.68 18.57 -8.74
C LEU A 724 28.54 19.47 -7.82
N THR A 725 29.78 19.06 -7.56
CA THR A 725 30.67 19.69 -6.57
C THR A 725 31.39 20.95 -7.07
N GLY A 726 31.89 21.76 -6.13
CA GLY A 726 32.98 22.72 -6.34
C GLY A 726 32.73 24.00 -7.17
N LYS A 727 31.57 24.19 -7.81
CA LYS A 727 31.33 25.37 -8.69
C LYS A 727 30.05 26.13 -8.36
N LEU A 728 30.11 27.45 -8.56
CA LEU A 728 29.02 28.39 -8.27
C LEU A 728 28.14 28.63 -9.51
N LEU A 729 26.82 28.72 -9.31
CA LEU A 729 25.98 29.51 -10.21
C LEU A 729 26.26 30.98 -9.95
N LYS A 730 26.55 31.71 -11.03
CA LYS A 730 26.87 33.13 -11.01
C LYS A 730 25.63 33.95 -11.29
N LYS A 731 25.57 35.17 -10.76
CA LYS A 731 24.46 36.10 -11.00
C LYS A 731 24.50 36.58 -12.46
N THR A 732 23.42 36.37 -13.22
CA THR A 732 23.38 36.70 -14.66
C THR A 732 22.63 37.98 -14.98
N TYR A 733 21.72 38.43 -14.11
CA TYR A 733 21.00 39.71 -14.24
C TYR A 733 20.70 40.35 -12.88
N GLN A 734 20.24 41.61 -12.86
CA GLN A 734 19.78 42.30 -11.65
C GLN A 734 18.24 42.34 -11.59
N ASN A 735 17.66 42.44 -10.40
CA ASN A 735 16.21 42.52 -10.27
C ASN A 735 15.70 43.84 -10.90
N GLY A 736 14.73 43.75 -11.80
CA GLY A 736 14.23 44.87 -12.62
C GLY A 736 14.91 45.02 -13.99
N GLU A 737 16.08 44.41 -14.21
CA GLU A 737 16.76 44.39 -15.52
C GLU A 737 16.26 43.24 -16.41
N PRO A 738 16.44 43.32 -17.75
CA PRO A 738 16.18 42.21 -18.66
C PRO A 738 16.97 40.95 -18.25
N ARG A 739 16.27 39.80 -18.26
CA ARG A 739 16.87 38.49 -17.98
C ARG A 739 17.93 38.16 -19.02
N ARG A 740 19.13 37.79 -18.58
CA ARG A 740 20.21 37.28 -19.45
C ARG A 740 20.54 35.85 -19.07
N PHE A 741 20.71 34.99 -20.07
CA PHE A 741 20.94 33.56 -19.91
C PHE A 741 22.42 33.23 -20.15
N GLY A 742 23.16 33.04 -19.07
CA GLY A 742 24.54 32.55 -19.13
C GLY A 742 24.59 31.03 -19.29
N VAL A 743 25.76 30.50 -19.68
CA VAL A 743 26.04 29.05 -19.60
C VAL A 743 26.87 28.78 -18.35
N SER A 744 26.56 27.71 -17.62
CA SER A 744 27.32 27.29 -16.44
C SER A 744 28.68 26.68 -16.84
N ASP A 745 29.56 26.52 -15.87
CA ASP A 745 30.65 25.56 -15.99
C ASP A 745 30.09 24.13 -16.23
N GLY A 746 30.90 23.25 -16.81
CA GLY A 746 30.57 21.83 -16.97
C GLY A 746 30.80 21.00 -15.71
N PHE A 747 29.90 20.06 -15.42
CA PHE A 747 29.93 19.14 -14.28
C PHE A 747 30.05 17.69 -14.79
N PRO A 748 31.08 16.92 -14.40
CA PRO A 748 31.20 15.51 -14.78
C PRO A 748 30.06 14.68 -14.16
N ILE A 749 29.26 14.04 -15.00
CA ILE A 749 28.22 13.08 -14.60
C ILE A 749 28.42 11.75 -15.33
N SER A 750 28.02 10.64 -14.71
CA SER A 750 28.08 9.31 -15.31
C SER A 750 26.76 8.97 -16.01
N LEU A 751 26.81 8.55 -17.27
CA LEU A 751 25.66 8.06 -18.03
C LEU A 751 25.88 6.62 -18.47
N MET A 752 24.88 5.77 -18.19
CA MET A 752 24.76 4.39 -18.69
C MET A 752 24.40 4.40 -20.19
N GLN A 753 24.64 3.30 -20.90
CA GLN A 753 24.17 3.13 -22.28
C GLN A 753 22.68 2.72 -22.31
N GLY A 754 21.95 3.16 -23.32
CA GLY A 754 20.50 2.96 -23.45
C GLY A 754 19.70 4.11 -22.82
N THR A 755 18.47 3.83 -22.42
CA THR A 755 17.56 4.87 -21.92
C THR A 755 17.94 5.31 -20.50
N VAL A 756 18.13 6.61 -20.30
CA VAL A 756 18.50 7.23 -19.01
C VAL A 756 17.54 8.37 -18.67
N TYR A 757 16.98 8.33 -17.46
CA TYR A 757 16.09 9.39 -16.96
C TYR A 757 16.90 10.44 -16.21
N LEU A 758 17.26 11.55 -16.88
CA LEU A 758 18.00 12.65 -16.26
C LEU A 758 17.01 13.56 -15.50
N LYS A 759 16.99 13.45 -14.18
CA LYS A 759 16.11 14.20 -13.27
C LYS A 759 16.87 15.37 -12.64
N ILE A 760 16.30 16.57 -12.66
CA ILE A 760 16.78 17.75 -11.93
C ILE A 760 15.80 18.00 -10.78
N SER A 761 16.28 18.15 -9.54
CA SER A 761 15.47 18.43 -8.35
C SER A 761 15.96 19.68 -7.65
N SER A 762 15.06 20.61 -7.36
CA SER A 762 15.36 21.85 -6.64
C SER A 762 15.79 21.60 -5.18
N ALA A 763 16.92 22.18 -4.78
CA ALA A 763 17.41 22.20 -3.40
C ALA A 763 17.20 23.56 -2.71
N CYS A 764 16.95 24.62 -3.48
CA CYS A 764 16.70 25.98 -3.01
C CYS A 764 15.59 26.66 -3.84
N VAL A 765 14.96 27.68 -3.25
CA VAL A 765 14.06 28.63 -3.89
C VAL A 765 14.56 30.04 -3.51
N PRO A 766 14.69 31.02 -4.43
CA PRO A 766 14.43 30.94 -5.87
C PRO A 766 15.29 29.90 -6.60
N PHE A 767 14.71 29.34 -7.66
CA PHE A 767 15.38 28.41 -8.57
C PHE A 767 15.80 29.15 -9.85
N PRO A 768 16.98 28.86 -10.43
CA PRO A 768 17.43 29.49 -11.67
C PRO A 768 16.51 29.12 -12.84
N LEU A 769 16.21 30.07 -13.71
CA LEU A 769 15.42 29.82 -14.92
C LEU A 769 16.30 29.06 -15.92
N ILE A 770 16.05 27.77 -16.17
CA ILE A 770 16.88 26.95 -17.07
C ILE A 770 16.22 26.88 -18.46
N SER A 771 16.99 27.21 -19.50
CA SER A 771 16.55 27.24 -20.91
C SER A 771 17.04 26.04 -21.71
N GLN A 772 18.29 25.62 -21.52
CA GLN A 772 18.89 24.46 -22.20
C GLN A 772 19.79 23.69 -21.23
N LEU A 773 19.97 22.40 -21.50
CA LEU A 773 21.03 21.56 -20.94
C LEU A 773 21.97 21.18 -22.08
N TYR A 774 23.24 20.97 -21.75
CA TYR A 774 24.23 20.42 -22.68
C TYR A 774 24.92 19.22 -22.06
N LEU A 775 25.17 18.20 -22.88
CA LEU A 775 25.96 17.01 -22.53
C LEU A 775 27.07 16.83 -23.57
N GLU A 776 28.32 16.88 -23.13
CA GLU A 776 29.49 16.69 -23.98
C GLU A 776 30.41 15.63 -23.35
N ARG A 777 30.74 14.58 -24.10
CA ARG A 777 31.50 13.44 -23.55
C ARG A 777 32.91 13.88 -23.14
N THR A 778 33.42 13.33 -22.04
CA THR A 778 34.71 13.73 -21.48
C THR A 778 35.47 12.56 -20.85
N ASP A 779 36.80 12.65 -20.84
CA ASP A 779 37.68 11.78 -20.06
C ASP A 779 37.90 12.28 -18.62
N ALA A 780 37.22 13.37 -18.22
CA ALA A 780 37.27 13.87 -16.85
C ALA A 780 36.68 12.83 -15.86
N GLU A 781 37.34 12.66 -14.72
CA GLU A 781 36.84 11.78 -13.65
C GLU A 781 35.61 12.38 -12.97
N VAL A 782 34.66 11.53 -12.58
CA VAL A 782 33.52 11.91 -11.73
C VAL A 782 34.00 12.01 -10.29
N THR A 783 34.61 13.14 -9.95
CA THR A 783 35.22 13.38 -8.63
C THR A 783 34.18 13.60 -7.54
N VAL A 784 33.89 12.56 -6.77
CA VAL A 784 33.20 12.67 -5.47
C VAL A 784 34.17 13.33 -4.48
N ASP A 785 33.82 14.47 -3.90
CA ASP A 785 34.68 15.16 -2.93
C ASP A 785 34.45 14.60 -1.51
N VAL A 786 35.07 13.44 -1.27
CA VAL A 786 34.94 12.64 -0.04
C VAL A 786 35.31 13.43 1.23
N ARG A 787 36.02 14.56 1.10
CA ARG A 787 36.54 15.35 2.24
C ARG A 787 35.46 16.11 2.98
N ASP A 788 34.49 16.66 2.26
CA ASP A 788 33.27 17.14 2.89
C ASP A 788 32.29 16.00 3.12
N GLU A 789 32.22 14.94 2.32
CA GLU A 789 31.24 13.87 2.60
C GLU A 789 31.39 13.21 3.97
N GLU A 790 32.56 12.97 4.55
CA GLU A 790 32.61 12.37 5.91
C GLU A 790 32.33 13.34 7.07
N THR A 791 32.29 14.66 6.79
CA THR A 791 32.10 15.73 7.79
C THR A 791 30.76 16.45 7.58
N GLU A 792 30.45 16.89 6.36
CA GLU A 792 29.12 17.30 5.92
C GLU A 792 28.10 16.15 5.94
N ASN A 793 28.39 14.86 5.66
CA ASN A 793 27.34 13.85 5.97
C ASN A 793 27.09 13.72 7.47
N LYS A 794 28.05 14.04 8.36
CA LYS A 794 27.77 14.17 9.80
C LYS A 794 27.04 15.48 10.15
N ALA A 795 27.01 16.48 9.26
CA ALA A 795 26.24 17.73 9.38
C ALA A 795 24.94 17.78 8.56
N ALA A 796 24.69 16.79 7.68
CA ALA A 796 23.53 16.67 6.80
C ALA A 796 22.69 15.41 7.08
N SER A 797 23.33 14.31 7.51
CA SER A 797 22.66 13.24 8.29
C SER A 797 22.52 13.59 9.77
N ALA A 798 23.11 14.70 10.21
CA ALA A 798 22.41 15.58 11.17
C ALA A 798 21.18 16.16 10.46
N ALA A 799 20.18 15.29 10.26
CA ALA A 799 18.96 15.55 9.51
C ALA A 799 18.39 16.89 9.98
N LYS A 800 18.36 17.87 9.05
CA LYS A 800 18.06 19.29 9.26
C LYS A 800 16.94 19.45 10.29
N LYS A 801 17.32 19.67 11.57
CA LYS A 801 16.51 19.26 12.74
C LYS A 801 15.04 19.62 12.52
N ARG A 802 14.20 18.60 12.34
CA ARG A 802 12.74 18.78 12.20
C ARG A 802 12.29 19.59 13.41
N LYS A 803 11.61 20.72 13.15
CA LYS A 803 11.27 21.64 14.23
C LYS A 803 10.40 20.89 15.23
N LEU A 804 10.85 20.91 16.48
CA LEU A 804 10.03 20.48 17.60
C LEU A 804 9.03 21.59 17.91
N LEU A 805 7.83 21.17 18.31
CA LEU A 805 6.84 22.08 18.87
C LEU A 805 7.42 22.83 20.07
N ASP A 806 7.03 24.10 20.21
CA ASP A 806 7.34 24.90 21.38
C ASP A 806 6.63 24.34 22.63
N SER A 807 7.22 24.52 23.82
CA SER A 807 6.70 23.87 25.05
C SER A 807 5.28 24.35 25.40
N PRO A 808 4.34 23.45 25.78
CA PRO A 808 2.99 23.83 26.20
C PRO A 808 2.92 24.83 27.35
N ASP A 809 3.99 24.90 28.17
CA ASP A 809 4.10 25.82 29.31
C ASP A 809 4.37 27.28 28.89
N MET A 810 4.78 27.53 27.64
CA MET A 810 5.01 28.87 27.09
C MET A 810 3.70 29.64 26.82
N TYR A 811 2.56 28.94 26.88
CA TYR A 811 1.26 29.44 26.43
C TYR A 811 0.29 29.61 27.61
N GLU A 812 -0.15 30.85 27.86
CA GLU A 812 -1.18 31.15 28.87
C GLU A 812 -2.50 30.43 28.55
N LYS A 813 -3.18 29.91 29.57
CA LYS A 813 -4.42 29.13 29.40
C LYS A 813 -5.64 30.05 29.48
N ILE A 814 -6.35 30.20 28.36
CA ILE A 814 -7.39 31.21 28.16
C ILE A 814 -8.73 30.55 27.87
N GLY A 815 -9.76 30.87 28.67
CA GLY A 815 -11.12 30.36 28.48
C GLY A 815 -11.28 28.88 28.86
N ILE A 816 -12.34 28.24 28.35
CA ILE A 816 -12.65 26.83 28.60
C ILE A 816 -11.53 25.98 27.98
N GLN A 817 -10.96 25.06 28.75
CA GLN A 817 -9.89 24.18 28.31
C GLN A 817 -10.42 22.82 27.85
N LEU A 818 -9.69 22.12 26.98
CA LEU A 818 -10.08 20.77 26.53
C LEU A 818 -10.27 19.78 27.69
N LYS A 819 -9.46 19.90 28.76
CA LYS A 819 -9.63 19.11 30.00
C LYS A 819 -10.95 19.36 30.73
N ASP A 820 -11.56 20.52 30.55
CA ASP A 820 -12.84 20.87 31.15
C ASP A 820 -13.96 20.19 30.35
N VAL A 821 -13.84 20.15 29.01
CA VAL A 821 -14.71 19.37 28.11
C VAL A 821 -14.56 17.86 28.31
N TYR A 822 -13.37 17.38 28.66
CA TYR A 822 -13.17 15.97 29.06
C TYR A 822 -13.95 15.61 30.33
N ARG A 823 -14.06 16.55 31.28
CA ARG A 823 -14.73 16.37 32.58
C ARG A 823 -16.24 16.61 32.49
N ASP A 824 -16.68 17.52 31.62
CA ASP A 824 -18.07 17.77 31.27
C ASP A 824 -18.23 17.93 29.74
N PRO A 825 -18.60 16.85 29.03
CA PRO A 825 -18.80 16.88 27.58
C PRO A 825 -19.88 17.86 27.09
N SER A 826 -20.76 18.38 27.96
CA SER A 826 -21.73 19.42 27.57
C SER A 826 -21.05 20.75 27.23
N LEU A 827 -19.85 21.00 27.79
CA LEU A 827 -19.05 22.19 27.49
C LEU A 827 -18.47 22.20 26.08
N MET A 828 -18.54 21.10 25.31
CA MET A 828 -17.97 21.01 23.97
C MET A 828 -18.49 22.11 23.02
N GLN A 829 -19.77 22.49 23.10
CA GLN A 829 -20.28 23.57 22.26
C GLN A 829 -19.71 24.94 22.67
N ALA A 830 -19.75 25.26 23.96
CA ALA A 830 -19.18 26.51 24.48
C ALA A 830 -17.65 26.61 24.24
N PHE A 831 -16.94 25.47 24.25
CA PHE A 831 -15.54 25.38 23.90
C PHE A 831 -15.28 25.73 22.43
N LEU A 832 -16.16 25.34 21.50
CA LEU A 832 -16.06 25.68 20.07
C LEU A 832 -16.50 27.13 19.79
N ASP A 833 -17.54 27.61 20.49
CA ASP A 833 -18.06 28.97 20.36
C ASP A 833 -17.07 30.05 20.82
N GLN A 834 -16.18 29.76 21.78
CA GLN A 834 -15.16 30.72 22.22
C GLN A 834 -14.04 30.96 21.18
N LEU A 835 -13.89 30.08 20.19
CA LEU A 835 -12.73 30.07 19.29
C LEU A 835 -12.88 31.09 18.17
N SER A 836 -11.83 31.84 17.88
CA SER A 836 -11.74 32.62 16.65
C SER A 836 -11.72 31.71 15.41
N ASN A 837 -12.04 32.28 14.24
CA ASN A 837 -12.01 31.54 12.98
C ASN A 837 -10.62 30.96 12.68
N ARG A 838 -9.55 31.63 13.13
CA ARG A 838 -8.17 31.10 13.05
C ARG A 838 -7.96 29.90 13.96
N GLU A 839 -8.42 29.95 15.21
CA GLU A 839 -8.28 28.83 16.16
C GLU A 839 -9.05 27.58 15.70
N LEU A 840 -10.23 27.76 15.09
CA LEU A 840 -10.95 26.66 14.44
C LEU A 840 -10.14 26.06 13.28
N ALA A 841 -9.63 26.91 12.38
CA ALA A 841 -8.78 26.49 11.27
C ALA A 841 -7.51 25.74 11.73
N THR A 842 -6.93 26.15 12.88
CA THR A 842 -5.81 25.45 13.52
C THR A 842 -6.17 24.04 13.98
N ILE A 843 -7.33 23.83 14.62
CA ILE A 843 -7.71 22.51 15.18
C ILE A 843 -7.89 21.44 14.07
N VAL A 844 -8.38 21.83 12.90
CA VAL A 844 -8.53 20.95 11.72
C VAL A 844 -7.26 20.87 10.85
N SER A 845 -6.15 21.45 11.30
CA SER A 845 -4.87 21.44 10.59
C SER A 845 -3.85 20.46 11.20
N GLY A 846 -3.12 19.75 10.35
CA GLY A 846 -1.86 19.12 10.71
C GLY A 846 -0.70 20.13 10.78
N THR A 847 0.40 19.72 11.41
CA THR A 847 1.71 20.38 11.29
C THR A 847 2.83 19.36 11.05
N SER A 848 3.82 19.74 10.23
CA SER A 848 5.03 18.96 9.98
C SER A 848 6.10 19.14 11.07
N GLU A 849 5.83 20.02 12.05
CA GLU A 849 6.53 20.02 13.32
C GLU A 849 6.20 18.74 14.12
N ASN A 850 7.14 18.30 14.97
CA ASN A 850 7.00 17.05 15.71
C ASN A 850 6.97 17.28 17.22
N ARG A 851 6.25 16.42 17.94
CA ARG A 851 6.28 16.37 19.41
C ARG A 851 7.54 15.65 19.91
N THR A 852 8.00 14.63 19.19
CA THR A 852 9.10 13.76 19.63
C THR A 852 10.41 14.05 18.87
N PRO A 853 11.60 13.91 19.50
CA PRO A 853 12.88 14.08 18.82
C PRO A 853 13.16 13.10 17.68
N GLY A 854 12.51 11.92 17.68
CA GLY A 854 12.56 10.94 16.60
C GLY A 854 11.45 11.11 15.54
N GLY A 855 10.49 12.02 15.75
CA GLY A 855 9.28 12.12 14.95
C GLY A 855 9.54 12.30 13.46
N ASP A 856 8.82 11.53 12.64
CA ASP A 856 9.03 11.51 11.20
C ASP A 856 8.09 12.45 10.43
N VAL A 857 6.77 12.26 10.53
CA VAL A 857 5.84 12.87 9.56
C VAL A 857 4.96 14.00 10.12
N GLY A 858 5.06 14.30 11.42
CA GLY A 858 4.38 15.44 12.07
C GLY A 858 3.36 15.04 13.14
N CYS A 859 2.33 15.88 13.30
CA CYS A 859 1.25 15.72 14.26
C CYS A 859 0.01 16.55 13.86
N ASN A 860 -1.11 16.46 14.60
CA ASN A 860 -2.10 17.54 14.54
C ASN A 860 -1.48 18.84 15.08
N HIS A 861 -1.90 19.99 14.57
CA HIS A 861 -1.48 21.27 15.15
C HIS A 861 -2.05 21.38 16.58
N PRO A 862 -1.22 21.69 17.60
CA PRO A 862 -1.72 21.96 18.93
C PRO A 862 -2.41 23.34 19.00
N LEU A 863 -3.22 23.54 20.03
CA LEU A 863 -3.72 24.85 20.44
C LEU A 863 -3.60 24.96 21.96
N PHE A 864 -2.37 25.19 22.42
CA PHE A 864 -1.97 25.05 23.82
C PHE A 864 -2.63 26.09 24.75
N GLU A 865 -3.07 27.22 24.23
CA GLU A 865 -3.85 28.27 24.91
C GLU A 865 -5.23 27.77 25.36
N ARG A 866 -5.78 26.79 24.65
CA ARG A 866 -7.05 26.12 24.95
C ARG A 866 -6.85 24.71 25.52
N GLY A 867 -5.60 24.35 25.82
CA GLY A 867 -5.23 23.03 26.31
C GLY A 867 -5.38 21.89 25.30
N VAL A 868 -5.41 22.17 23.99
CA VAL A 868 -5.44 21.14 22.94
C VAL A 868 -4.01 20.66 22.67
N PRO A 869 -3.67 19.39 22.94
CA PRO A 869 -2.33 18.86 22.75
C PRO A 869 -2.09 18.42 21.30
N ALA A 870 -0.82 18.20 20.97
CA ALA A 870 -0.41 17.47 19.77
C ALA A 870 -0.34 15.96 20.06
N GLY A 871 -0.89 15.15 19.16
CA GLY A 871 -0.66 13.71 19.05
C GLY A 871 0.33 13.41 17.94
N GLN A 872 1.47 12.81 18.27
CA GLN A 872 2.54 12.44 17.34
C GLN A 872 2.07 11.36 16.36
N THR A 873 2.23 11.58 15.05
CA THR A 873 2.00 10.57 14.02
C THR A 873 3.30 9.88 13.62
N SER A 874 3.22 8.63 13.16
CA SER A 874 4.34 7.90 12.58
C SER A 874 3.88 6.81 11.62
N ASP A 875 4.52 6.72 10.45
CA ASP A 875 4.56 5.45 9.71
C ASP A 875 5.26 4.36 10.54
N GLY A 876 5.04 3.07 10.28
CA GLY A 876 4.09 2.52 9.31
C GLY A 876 3.74 1.05 9.55
N PRO A 877 2.95 0.41 8.66
CA PRO A 877 2.36 -0.90 8.90
C PRO A 877 3.36 -2.05 9.13
N CYS A 878 4.56 -1.94 8.54
CA CYS A 878 5.62 -2.96 8.61
C CYS A 878 6.68 -2.65 9.70
N GLY A 879 6.42 -1.68 10.57
CA GLY A 879 7.36 -1.18 11.59
C GLY A 879 7.39 0.34 11.62
N LEU A 880 7.65 0.90 12.81
CA LEU A 880 7.74 2.35 12.97
C LEU A 880 8.89 2.94 12.14
N ARG A 881 8.76 4.22 11.79
CA ARG A 881 9.77 5.02 11.12
C ARG A 881 10.09 6.22 12.00
N GLN A 882 11.29 6.24 12.57
CA GLN A 882 11.77 7.29 13.48
C GLN A 882 13.17 7.75 13.06
N VAL A 883 13.44 9.05 13.12
CA VAL A 883 14.70 9.66 12.65
C VAL A 883 15.82 9.42 13.67
N GLY A 884 16.94 8.86 13.20
CA GLY A 884 18.10 8.60 14.06
C GLY A 884 17.85 7.54 15.14
N GLN A 885 16.78 6.76 15.01
CA GLN A 885 16.37 5.70 15.93
C GLN A 885 16.12 4.42 15.14
N PHE A 886 16.09 3.30 15.85
CA PHE A 886 16.06 1.96 15.25
C PHE A 886 14.89 1.12 15.84
N PRO A 887 13.63 1.39 15.44
CA PRO A 887 12.46 0.57 15.75
C PRO A 887 12.46 -0.76 14.97
N ILE A 888 11.62 -1.73 15.33
CA ILE A 888 11.61 -3.10 14.76
C ILE A 888 11.07 -3.13 13.31
N ALA A 889 11.74 -3.89 12.44
CA ALA A 889 11.20 -4.30 11.13
C ALA A 889 10.31 -5.56 11.29
N PHE A 890 9.00 -5.39 11.17
CA PHE A 890 8.04 -6.50 11.22
C PHE A 890 7.95 -7.20 9.85
N PRO A 891 7.46 -8.46 9.80
CA PRO A 891 7.01 -9.05 8.54
C PRO A 891 5.92 -8.19 7.90
N VAL A 892 5.93 -8.09 6.58
CA VAL A 892 4.98 -7.23 5.85
C VAL A 892 3.56 -7.79 5.89
N GLY A 893 2.56 -6.94 5.58
CA GLY A 893 1.14 -7.26 5.70
C GLY A 893 0.73 -8.61 5.11
N MET A 894 1.18 -8.90 3.88
CA MET A 894 0.89 -10.19 3.23
C MET A 894 1.40 -11.41 4.02
N VAL A 895 2.55 -11.32 4.70
CA VAL A 895 3.10 -12.41 5.52
C VAL A 895 2.27 -12.61 6.79
N LEU A 896 1.81 -11.52 7.41
CA LEU A 896 0.90 -11.60 8.56
C LEU A 896 -0.42 -12.26 8.14
N ALA A 897 -1.08 -11.75 7.09
CA ALA A 897 -2.35 -12.27 6.60
C ALA A 897 -2.23 -13.75 6.19
N ALA A 898 -1.13 -14.15 5.53
CA ALA A 898 -0.83 -15.52 5.13
C ALA A 898 -0.76 -16.52 6.29
N THR A 899 -0.63 -16.07 7.55
CA THR A 899 -0.73 -16.96 8.71
C THR A 899 -2.13 -17.56 8.89
N PHE A 900 -3.19 -16.91 8.38
CA PHE A 900 -4.61 -17.24 8.64
C PHE A 900 -4.87 -17.50 10.14
N ASN A 901 -4.35 -16.63 11.01
CA ASN A 901 -4.36 -16.83 12.46
C ASN A 901 -4.70 -15.54 13.23
N ARG A 902 -5.95 -15.46 13.73
CA ARG A 902 -6.50 -14.33 14.50
C ARG A 902 -5.68 -13.97 15.74
N GLU A 903 -5.07 -14.96 16.39
CA GLU A 903 -4.19 -14.74 17.56
C GLU A 903 -2.94 -13.94 17.16
N LEU A 904 -2.29 -14.31 16.05
CA LEU A 904 -1.13 -13.58 15.54
C LEU A 904 -1.50 -12.18 15.01
N TYR A 905 -2.70 -12.00 14.45
CA TYR A 905 -3.19 -10.67 14.05
C TYR A 905 -3.31 -9.73 15.26
N TYR A 906 -3.86 -10.23 16.37
CA TYR A 906 -4.02 -9.49 17.63
C TYR A 906 -2.65 -9.23 18.30
N GLU A 907 -1.81 -10.26 18.42
CA GLU A 907 -0.45 -10.11 18.97
C GLU A 907 0.42 -9.12 18.15
N ASN A 908 0.26 -9.04 16.82
CA ASN A 908 0.99 -8.07 16.00
C ASN A 908 0.57 -6.62 16.33
N GLY A 909 -0.72 -6.39 16.61
CA GLY A 909 -1.22 -5.10 17.05
C GLY A 909 -0.71 -4.71 18.45
N LEU A 910 -0.60 -5.69 19.37
CA LEU A 910 0.03 -5.47 20.67
C LEU A 910 1.52 -5.13 20.54
N CYS A 911 2.27 -5.89 19.73
CA CYS A 911 3.70 -5.62 19.50
C CYS A 911 3.92 -4.22 18.92
N MET A 912 3.11 -3.79 17.94
CA MET A 912 3.23 -2.46 17.37
C MET A 912 2.82 -1.36 18.36
N ALA A 913 1.84 -1.62 19.23
CA ALA A 913 1.46 -0.67 20.28
C ALA A 913 2.59 -0.45 21.29
N GLU A 914 3.29 -1.50 21.73
CA GLU A 914 4.43 -1.38 22.64
C GLU A 914 5.63 -0.66 21.98
N GLU A 915 5.85 -0.84 20.66
CA GLU A 915 6.78 0.03 19.91
C GLU A 915 6.30 1.50 19.91
N CYS A 916 5.02 1.77 19.65
CA CYS A 916 4.48 3.14 19.64
C CYS A 916 4.64 3.83 21.00
N LEU A 917 4.32 3.14 22.09
CA LEU A 917 4.51 3.64 23.44
C LEU A 917 5.99 3.86 23.80
N ALA A 918 6.91 3.00 23.32
CA ALA A 918 8.35 3.16 23.51
C ALA A 918 8.96 4.36 22.75
N TYR A 919 8.31 4.83 21.68
CA TYR A 919 8.74 5.96 20.85
C TYR A 919 7.85 7.21 20.96
N ASP A 920 6.96 7.27 21.96
CA ASP A 920 6.04 8.40 22.19
C ASP A 920 5.13 8.69 20.97
N VAL A 921 4.73 7.65 20.22
CA VAL A 921 3.81 7.76 19.07
C VAL A 921 2.36 7.60 19.54
N ASP A 922 1.52 8.57 19.17
CA ASP A 922 0.10 8.63 19.56
C ASP A 922 -0.83 8.07 18.45
N PHE A 923 -0.48 8.30 17.18
CA PHE A 923 -1.17 7.79 15.99
C PHE A 923 -0.21 6.95 15.14
N LEU A 924 -0.55 5.68 14.91
CA LEU A 924 0.15 4.82 13.95
C LEU A 924 -0.51 4.93 12.59
N LEU A 925 0.28 5.19 11.54
CA LEU A 925 -0.21 5.26 10.15
C LEU A 925 -0.38 3.86 9.52
N GLY A 926 -1.24 3.05 10.14
CA GLY A 926 -1.65 1.73 9.68
C GLY A 926 -2.84 1.19 10.51
N PRO A 927 -3.42 0.05 10.09
CA PRO A 927 -2.97 -0.83 9.01
C PRO A 927 -3.33 -0.32 7.60
N SER A 928 -2.61 -0.81 6.59
CA SER A 928 -2.93 -0.57 5.18
C SER A 928 -3.76 -1.74 4.63
N ILE A 929 -4.93 -1.49 4.02
CA ILE A 929 -5.90 -2.55 3.65
C ILE A 929 -6.45 -2.48 2.23
N ASN A 930 -5.84 -1.70 1.32
CA ASN A 930 -6.30 -1.65 -0.07
C ASN A 930 -6.27 -3.04 -0.71
N ILE A 931 -7.33 -3.36 -1.48
CA ILE A 931 -7.46 -4.63 -2.17
C ILE A 931 -6.37 -4.76 -3.25
N LEU A 932 -5.73 -5.94 -3.27
CA LEU A 932 -4.71 -6.32 -4.26
C LEU A 932 -5.34 -6.57 -5.64
N ARG A 933 -5.73 -5.49 -6.34
CA ARG A 933 -6.40 -5.51 -7.65
C ARG A 933 -5.57 -6.20 -8.75
N ASN A 934 -4.24 -6.13 -8.66
CA ASN A 934 -3.34 -6.52 -9.74
C ASN A 934 -1.96 -6.96 -9.20
N PRO A 935 -1.30 -7.97 -9.80
CA PRO A 935 0.00 -8.51 -9.33
C PRO A 935 1.16 -7.51 -9.21
N ILE A 936 1.23 -6.49 -10.08
CA ILE A 936 2.37 -5.56 -10.18
C ILE A 936 2.27 -4.30 -9.30
N GLY A 937 1.19 -4.16 -8.52
CA GLY A 937 0.97 -3.01 -7.64
C GLY A 937 2.12 -2.78 -6.65
N GLY A 938 2.70 -1.58 -6.65
CA GLY A 938 3.98 -1.27 -6.01
C GLY A 938 4.02 -1.51 -4.51
N ARG A 939 2.90 -1.27 -3.81
CA ARG A 939 2.75 -1.42 -2.36
C ARG A 939 2.11 -2.74 -1.92
N ASN A 940 1.91 -3.69 -2.83
CA ASN A 940 1.16 -4.94 -2.59
C ASN A 940 1.55 -5.65 -1.27
N CYS A 941 2.86 -5.80 -0.99
CA CYS A 941 3.36 -6.44 0.24
C CYS A 941 2.84 -5.82 1.55
N SER A 942 2.53 -4.51 1.55
CA SER A 942 2.11 -3.75 2.74
C SER A 942 0.62 -3.80 3.01
N TYR A 943 -0.16 -4.25 2.03
CA TYR A 943 -1.56 -4.61 2.19
C TYR A 943 -1.68 -6.09 2.61
N TYR A 944 -2.91 -6.61 2.73
CA TYR A 944 -3.15 -7.96 3.24
C TYR A 944 -3.49 -8.98 2.14
N SER A 945 -4.44 -8.69 1.25
CA SER A 945 -5.01 -9.70 0.34
C SER A 945 -5.77 -9.10 -0.85
N GLU A 946 -5.97 -9.90 -1.89
CA GLU A 946 -7.01 -9.66 -2.93
C GLU A 946 -8.44 -9.87 -2.40
N ASP A 947 -8.59 -10.45 -1.20
CA ASP A 947 -9.87 -10.74 -0.57
C ASP A 947 -10.28 -9.75 0.53
N ARG A 948 -11.51 -9.22 0.42
CA ARG A 948 -12.14 -8.29 1.37
C ARG A 948 -12.33 -8.84 2.78
N TYR A 949 -12.62 -10.14 2.94
CA TYR A 949 -12.83 -10.75 4.24
C TYR A 949 -11.48 -10.95 4.94
N LEU A 950 -10.49 -11.55 4.27
CA LEU A 950 -9.16 -11.75 4.85
C LEU A 950 -8.46 -10.42 5.19
N ALA A 951 -8.59 -9.40 4.32
CA ALA A 951 -8.03 -8.08 4.58
C ALA A 951 -8.68 -7.37 5.78
N SER A 952 -10.02 -7.37 5.86
CA SER A 952 -10.72 -6.79 7.01
C SER A 952 -10.47 -7.57 8.30
N GLU A 953 -10.45 -8.90 8.26
CA GLU A 953 -10.21 -9.74 9.43
C GLU A 953 -8.82 -9.48 10.04
N THR A 954 -7.80 -9.38 9.20
CA THR A 954 -6.43 -9.04 9.65
C THR A 954 -6.40 -7.65 10.30
N ALA A 955 -7.09 -6.68 9.71
CA ALA A 955 -7.18 -5.32 10.25
C ALA A 955 -7.95 -5.24 11.59
N ILE A 956 -9.08 -5.92 11.71
CA ILE A 956 -9.98 -5.87 12.87
C ILE A 956 -9.26 -6.28 14.16
N PHE A 957 -8.55 -7.41 14.15
CA PHE A 957 -7.83 -7.87 15.34
C PHE A 957 -6.61 -6.99 15.65
N TYR A 958 -5.90 -6.52 14.63
CA TYR A 958 -4.77 -5.59 14.77
C TYR A 958 -5.20 -4.25 15.40
N ILE A 959 -6.32 -3.66 14.94
CA ILE A 959 -6.86 -2.39 15.44
C ILE A 959 -7.40 -2.54 16.86
N ARG A 960 -8.16 -3.61 17.16
CA ARG A 960 -8.64 -3.90 18.52
C ARG A 960 -7.46 -3.97 19.51
N ALA A 961 -6.38 -4.64 19.15
CA ALA A 961 -5.16 -4.72 19.95
C ALA A 961 -4.47 -3.35 20.11
N LEU A 962 -4.21 -2.63 19.02
CA LEU A 962 -3.51 -1.33 19.05
C LEU A 962 -4.25 -0.31 19.95
N GLN A 963 -5.57 -0.19 19.78
CA GLN A 963 -6.39 0.77 20.50
C GLN A 963 -6.62 0.37 21.97
N SER A 964 -6.52 -0.92 22.33
CA SER A 964 -6.55 -1.36 23.74
C SER A 964 -5.43 -0.78 24.60
N LYS A 965 -4.29 -0.45 23.97
CA LYS A 965 -3.13 0.20 24.59
C LYS A 965 -3.21 1.73 24.56
N GLY A 966 -4.27 2.28 23.94
CA GLY A 966 -4.50 3.72 23.81
C GLY A 966 -3.77 4.39 22.64
N VAL A 967 -3.19 3.63 21.70
CA VAL A 967 -2.59 4.16 20.47
C VAL A 967 -3.65 4.17 19.37
N ALA A 968 -3.82 5.31 18.70
CA ALA A 968 -4.82 5.44 17.64
C ALA A 968 -4.38 4.70 16.38
N ALA A 969 -5.25 3.84 15.85
CA ALA A 969 -5.08 3.26 14.52
C ALA A 969 -5.52 4.27 13.45
N VAL A 970 -4.76 4.33 12.36
CA VAL A 970 -5.09 5.12 11.17
C VAL A 970 -5.19 4.16 9.99
N LEU A 971 -6.41 3.66 9.75
CA LEU A 971 -6.71 2.69 8.71
C LEU A 971 -6.60 3.34 7.32
N LYS A 972 -5.77 2.79 6.42
CA LYS A 972 -5.42 3.44 5.14
C LYS A 972 -5.41 2.52 3.92
N HIS A 973 -5.50 3.01 2.69
CA HIS A 973 -5.80 4.38 2.25
C HIS A 973 -7.21 4.36 1.64
N TYR A 974 -8.15 5.06 2.26
CA TYR A 974 -9.56 5.07 1.89
C TYR A 974 -9.78 6.02 0.70
N THR A 975 -10.08 5.58 -0.52
CA THR A 975 -10.28 4.20 -0.99
C THR A 975 -9.82 4.04 -2.45
N ALA A 976 -9.77 2.79 -2.93
CA ALA A 976 -9.37 2.43 -4.30
C ALA A 976 -7.99 2.96 -4.77
N ASN A 977 -7.05 3.18 -3.83
CA ASN A 977 -5.63 3.41 -4.11
C ASN A 977 -4.93 2.07 -4.42
N SER A 978 -5.26 1.47 -5.57
CA SER A 978 -4.71 0.17 -6.00
C SER A 978 -3.52 0.27 -6.96
N THR A 979 -3.17 1.47 -7.45
CA THR A 979 -1.99 1.75 -8.30
C THR A 979 -1.19 2.89 -7.69
N GLU A 980 0.14 2.81 -7.77
CA GLU A 980 1.05 3.86 -7.33
C GLU A 980 1.47 4.80 -8.48
N TYR A 981 1.27 4.40 -9.74
CA TYR A 981 1.46 5.24 -10.92
C TYR A 981 0.57 6.49 -10.87
N GLU A 982 1.20 7.67 -10.85
CA GLU A 982 0.53 8.98 -10.86
C GLU A 982 -0.62 9.12 -9.82
N ARG A 983 -0.49 8.47 -8.66
CA ARG A 983 -1.56 8.28 -7.66
C ARG A 983 -2.23 9.55 -7.10
N LEU A 984 -1.63 10.73 -7.28
CA LEU A 984 -2.25 12.04 -7.00
C LEU A 984 -3.31 12.42 -8.05
N LYS A 985 -3.06 12.06 -9.32
CA LYS A 985 -3.91 12.38 -10.48
C LYS A 985 -4.76 11.21 -10.95
N SER A 986 -4.39 9.97 -10.60
CA SER A 986 -5.11 8.78 -11.04
C SER A 986 -6.57 8.79 -10.55
N ASN A 987 -7.44 8.18 -11.36
CA ASN A 987 -8.87 8.15 -11.17
C ASN A 987 -9.35 6.70 -11.32
N SER A 988 -9.73 6.11 -10.19
CA SER A 988 -10.29 4.76 -10.12
C SER A 988 -11.76 4.83 -10.55
N ARG A 989 -12.03 4.50 -11.81
CA ARG A 989 -13.38 4.48 -12.39
C ARG A 989 -13.98 3.11 -12.11
N VAL A 990 -15.03 3.08 -11.28
CA VAL A 990 -15.55 1.85 -10.66
C VAL A 990 -17.07 1.93 -10.51
N SER A 991 -17.77 0.80 -10.72
CA SER A 991 -19.22 0.72 -10.52
C SER A 991 -19.61 0.94 -9.05
N GLY A 992 -20.85 1.35 -8.79
CA GLY A 992 -21.35 1.47 -7.42
C GLY A 992 -21.30 0.14 -6.69
N ARG A 993 -21.59 -0.96 -7.41
CA ARG A 993 -21.51 -2.34 -6.92
C ARG A 993 -20.10 -2.75 -6.56
N ALA A 994 -19.12 -2.70 -7.46
CA ALA A 994 -17.77 -3.15 -7.16
C ALA A 994 -17.12 -2.29 -6.06
N LEU A 995 -17.40 -0.99 -6.05
CA LEU A 995 -16.95 -0.08 -5.00
C LEU A 995 -17.52 -0.50 -3.62
N ARG A 996 -18.81 -0.85 -3.52
CA ARG A 996 -19.45 -1.28 -2.26
C ARG A 996 -19.21 -2.75 -1.88
N GLU A 997 -19.12 -3.68 -2.83
CA GLU A 997 -18.89 -5.10 -2.59
C GLU A 997 -17.42 -5.44 -2.32
N ILE A 998 -16.46 -4.80 -3.01
CA ILE A 998 -15.03 -5.15 -2.92
C ILE A 998 -14.25 -4.10 -2.12
N TYR A 999 -14.18 -2.87 -2.63
CA TYR A 999 -13.18 -1.89 -2.18
C TYR A 999 -13.56 -1.21 -0.87
N LEU A 1000 -14.82 -0.82 -0.68
CA LEU A 1000 -15.34 -0.26 0.56
C LEU A 1000 -15.65 -1.34 1.61
N LYS A 1001 -16.14 -2.53 1.22
CA LYS A 1001 -16.57 -3.58 2.18
C LYS A 1001 -15.48 -3.96 3.18
N ALA A 1002 -14.21 -3.91 2.79
CA ALA A 1002 -13.08 -4.14 3.69
C ALA A 1002 -12.95 -3.04 4.76
N PHE A 1003 -13.13 -1.77 4.40
CA PHE A 1003 -13.17 -0.65 5.36
C PHE A 1003 -14.46 -0.67 6.19
N GLU A 1004 -15.62 -0.90 5.57
CA GLU A 1004 -16.92 -1.00 6.22
C GLU A 1004 -16.89 -2.00 7.36
N ARG A 1005 -16.49 -3.24 7.08
CA ARG A 1005 -16.44 -4.31 8.08
C ARG A 1005 -15.43 -3.96 9.18
N THR A 1006 -14.28 -3.41 8.81
CA THR A 1006 -13.28 -2.95 9.78
C THR A 1006 -13.82 -1.85 10.69
N CYS A 1007 -14.63 -0.91 10.17
CA CYS A 1007 -15.27 0.14 10.95
C CYS A 1007 -16.35 -0.41 11.87
N LYS A 1008 -17.32 -1.17 11.32
CA LYS A 1008 -18.43 -1.78 12.07
C LYS A 1008 -17.96 -2.76 13.16
N GLU A 1009 -16.80 -3.41 13.00
CA GLU A 1009 -16.27 -4.40 13.95
C GLU A 1009 -15.13 -3.96 14.88
N SER A 1010 -14.26 -3.02 14.49
CA SER A 1010 -13.12 -2.58 15.31
C SER A 1010 -13.14 -1.10 15.70
N ASN A 1011 -14.00 -0.29 15.06
CA ASN A 1011 -14.11 1.15 15.27
C ASN A 1011 -12.73 1.87 15.35
N PRO A 1012 -11.98 1.93 14.22
CA PRO A 1012 -10.70 2.65 14.19
C PRO A 1012 -10.95 4.13 14.49
N TRP A 1013 -10.15 4.74 15.35
CA TRP A 1013 -10.36 6.14 15.73
C TRP A 1013 -10.02 7.11 14.60
N CYS A 1014 -9.31 6.64 13.56
CA CYS A 1014 -9.03 7.40 12.36
C CYS A 1014 -8.98 6.52 11.09
N MET A 1015 -9.40 7.10 9.96
CA MET A 1015 -9.10 6.63 8.61
C MET A 1015 -8.25 7.66 7.87
N MET A 1016 -7.40 7.22 6.96
CA MET A 1016 -6.64 8.11 6.07
C MET A 1016 -7.24 8.08 4.67
N SER A 1017 -7.68 9.23 4.16
CA SER A 1017 -8.17 9.34 2.78
C SER A 1017 -7.01 9.29 1.79
N SER A 1018 -7.17 8.56 0.69
CA SER A 1018 -6.13 8.37 -0.34
C SER A 1018 -5.89 9.59 -1.23
N TYR A 1019 -4.79 9.54 -2.00
CA TYR A 1019 -4.40 10.59 -2.95
C TYR A 1019 -5.25 10.64 -4.24
N ASN A 1020 -5.87 9.52 -4.63
CA ASN A 1020 -6.51 9.35 -5.93
C ASN A 1020 -7.91 10.00 -6.02
N HIS A 1021 -8.44 10.02 -7.22
CA HIS A 1021 -9.86 10.25 -7.50
C HIS A 1021 -10.60 8.91 -7.56
N VAL A 1022 -11.89 8.92 -7.28
CA VAL A 1022 -12.82 7.81 -7.51
C VAL A 1022 -14.02 8.39 -8.26
N ASN A 1023 -14.30 7.84 -9.44
CA ASN A 1023 -15.35 8.33 -10.34
C ASN A 1023 -15.30 9.86 -10.56
N ASP A 1024 -14.12 10.35 -10.99
CA ASP A 1024 -13.80 11.75 -11.31
C ASP A 1024 -13.74 12.72 -10.11
N VAL A 1025 -14.13 12.30 -8.89
CA VAL A 1025 -14.07 13.13 -7.68
C VAL A 1025 -12.88 12.73 -6.78
N LYS A 1026 -12.14 13.72 -6.29
CA LYS A 1026 -11.04 13.52 -5.33
C LYS A 1026 -11.57 12.93 -4.03
N VAL A 1027 -11.00 11.83 -3.51
CA VAL A 1027 -11.64 11.11 -2.38
C VAL A 1027 -11.79 11.98 -1.13
N CYS A 1028 -10.80 12.79 -0.79
CA CYS A 1028 -10.85 13.73 0.34
C CYS A 1028 -11.81 14.93 0.17
N GLU A 1029 -12.28 15.22 -1.05
CA GLU A 1029 -13.27 16.28 -1.34
C GLU A 1029 -14.66 15.70 -1.66
N SER A 1030 -14.84 14.37 -1.53
CA SER A 1030 -16.06 13.65 -1.91
C SER A 1030 -16.99 13.46 -0.69
N TYR A 1031 -18.01 14.32 -0.56
CA TYR A 1031 -19.00 14.24 0.53
C TYR A 1031 -19.67 12.86 0.69
N PRO A 1032 -20.05 12.12 -0.38
CA PRO A 1032 -20.59 10.77 -0.25
C PRO A 1032 -19.58 9.76 0.33
N LEU A 1033 -18.31 9.86 -0.07
CA LEU A 1033 -17.28 8.95 0.41
C LEU A 1033 -16.79 9.30 1.82
N ILE A 1034 -16.75 10.57 2.20
CA ILE A 1034 -16.23 11.03 3.50
C ILE A 1034 -17.32 11.10 4.57
N THR A 1035 -18.51 11.63 4.24
CA THR A 1035 -19.61 11.80 5.21
C THR A 1035 -20.68 10.72 5.08
N GLU A 1036 -21.40 10.66 3.96
CA GLU A 1036 -22.64 9.87 3.87
C GLU A 1036 -22.41 8.37 4.13
N ILE A 1037 -21.38 7.79 3.51
CA ILE A 1037 -21.08 6.36 3.66
C ILE A 1037 -20.47 6.04 5.04
N PRO A 1038 -19.39 6.68 5.52
CA PRO A 1038 -18.76 6.29 6.78
C PRO A 1038 -19.56 6.70 8.02
N HIS A 1039 -20.11 7.92 8.03
CA HIS A 1039 -20.77 8.47 9.21
C HIS A 1039 -22.28 8.20 9.22
N ASP A 1040 -22.97 8.33 8.08
CA ASP A 1040 -24.44 8.19 8.06
C ASP A 1040 -24.92 6.76 7.79
N GLU A 1041 -24.27 5.98 6.92
CA GLU A 1041 -24.58 4.55 6.72
C GLU A 1041 -23.87 3.64 7.73
N TRP A 1042 -22.56 3.80 7.93
CA TRP A 1042 -21.78 2.87 8.78
C TRP A 1042 -21.75 3.28 10.26
N HIS A 1043 -22.29 4.45 10.59
CA HIS A 1043 -22.39 5.00 11.96
C HIS A 1043 -21.04 5.09 12.71
N TRP A 1044 -19.96 5.41 11.99
CA TRP A 1044 -18.60 5.47 12.53
C TRP A 1044 -18.32 6.79 13.29
N ASP A 1045 -17.67 6.71 14.47
CA ASP A 1045 -17.28 7.85 15.34
C ASP A 1045 -15.74 8.01 15.38
N GLY A 1046 -15.09 7.97 14.22
CA GLY A 1046 -13.68 8.32 14.05
C GLY A 1046 -13.48 9.69 13.38
N ILE A 1047 -12.26 9.93 12.90
CA ILE A 1047 -11.90 11.09 12.05
C ILE A 1047 -11.24 10.66 10.74
N PHE A 1048 -11.49 11.38 9.66
CA PHE A 1048 -10.60 11.36 8.50
C PHE A 1048 -9.39 12.26 8.71
N MET A 1049 -8.20 11.73 8.44
CA MET A 1049 -7.03 12.55 8.10
C MET A 1049 -6.67 12.35 6.63
N THR A 1050 -5.98 13.31 6.01
CA THR A 1050 -5.53 13.14 4.62
C THR A 1050 -4.24 12.31 4.58
N ASP A 1051 -3.96 11.67 3.45
CA ASP A 1051 -2.57 11.29 3.15
C ASP A 1051 -1.70 12.56 2.95
N TRP A 1052 -0.38 12.43 3.03
CA TRP A 1052 0.56 13.51 3.32
C TRP A 1052 0.87 14.41 2.11
N TRP A 1053 0.57 15.71 2.23
CA TRP A 1053 0.82 16.71 1.16
C TRP A 1053 0.10 16.41 -0.16
N ASN A 1054 -1.13 15.92 -0.04
CA ASN A 1054 -2.14 15.95 -1.09
C ASN A 1054 -2.33 17.37 -1.68
N ASP A 1055 -2.85 17.40 -2.89
CA ASP A 1055 -3.06 18.58 -3.75
C ASP A 1055 -4.52 19.10 -3.75
N SER A 1056 -5.38 18.58 -2.87
CA SER A 1056 -6.75 19.06 -2.65
C SER A 1056 -6.81 20.31 -1.76
N THR A 1057 -7.96 20.98 -1.75
CA THR A 1057 -8.16 22.24 -1.05
C THR A 1057 -8.77 22.04 0.35
N HIS A 1058 -8.19 22.67 1.37
CA HIS A 1058 -8.63 22.50 2.76
C HIS A 1058 -10.09 22.93 2.99
N VAL A 1059 -10.59 23.89 2.20
CA VAL A 1059 -11.99 24.34 2.26
C VAL A 1059 -12.96 23.32 1.64
N ALA A 1060 -12.56 22.61 0.58
CA ALA A 1060 -13.39 21.55 0.00
C ALA A 1060 -13.36 20.26 0.84
N GLU A 1061 -12.22 19.94 1.45
CA GLU A 1061 -12.08 18.88 2.46
C GLU A 1061 -13.08 19.10 3.62
N LEU A 1062 -13.08 20.29 4.23
CA LEU A 1062 -14.01 20.61 5.32
C LEU A 1062 -15.49 20.57 4.87
N LYS A 1063 -15.79 20.93 3.63
CA LYS A 1063 -17.14 20.80 3.03
C LYS A 1063 -17.54 19.36 2.75
N ALA A 1064 -16.59 18.46 2.50
CA ALA A 1064 -16.82 17.02 2.43
C ALA A 1064 -17.04 16.39 3.82
N GLY A 1065 -16.83 17.15 4.90
CA GLY A 1065 -16.85 16.67 6.29
C GLY A 1065 -15.56 15.97 6.71
N HIS A 1066 -14.46 16.23 6.00
CA HIS A 1066 -13.13 15.69 6.28
C HIS A 1066 -12.47 16.46 7.43
N ASP A 1067 -11.90 15.76 8.41
CA ASP A 1067 -11.62 16.36 9.72
C ASP A 1067 -10.23 17.00 9.89
N LEU A 1068 -9.20 16.55 9.15
CA LEU A 1068 -7.80 16.88 9.47
C LEU A 1068 -6.82 16.81 8.27
N LYS A 1069 -6.34 17.97 7.78
CA LYS A 1069 -5.40 18.04 6.64
C LYS A 1069 -3.92 17.88 7.06
N MET A 1070 -3.26 16.86 6.54
CA MET A 1070 -1.84 16.52 6.78
C MET A 1070 -0.92 16.83 5.59
N ALA A 1071 0.34 17.22 5.78
CA ALA A 1071 1.02 17.52 7.04
C ALA A 1071 0.92 18.99 7.46
N THR A 1072 0.37 19.88 6.62
CA THR A 1072 0.22 21.30 6.93
C THR A 1072 -1.12 21.78 6.41
N GLY A 1073 -2.02 22.15 7.33
CA GLY A 1073 -3.32 22.72 6.96
C GLY A 1073 -3.21 24.16 6.45
N ASP A 1074 -4.10 24.55 5.53
CA ASP A 1074 -4.22 25.94 5.08
C ASP A 1074 -5.03 26.78 6.08
N ILE A 1075 -4.39 27.11 7.21
CA ILE A 1075 -5.00 27.88 8.30
C ILE A 1075 -5.48 29.25 7.80
N ASP A 1076 -4.70 29.90 6.94
CA ASP A 1076 -5.02 31.25 6.43
C ASP A 1076 -6.18 31.22 5.42
N GLY A 1077 -6.20 30.24 4.51
CA GLY A 1077 -7.30 30.03 3.57
C GLY A 1077 -8.62 29.67 4.27
N VAL A 1078 -8.60 28.75 5.25
CA VAL A 1078 -9.80 28.39 6.02
C VAL A 1078 -10.28 29.53 6.90
N THR A 1079 -9.36 30.30 7.53
CA THR A 1079 -9.73 31.53 8.26
C THR A 1079 -10.47 32.50 7.32
N LYS A 1080 -9.91 32.74 6.14
CA LYS A 1080 -10.51 33.63 5.13
C LYS A 1080 -11.86 33.13 4.60
N ALA A 1081 -12.04 31.82 4.45
CA ALA A 1081 -13.32 31.23 4.02
C ALA A 1081 -14.41 31.35 5.09
N LEU A 1082 -14.05 31.24 6.38
CA LEU A 1082 -14.94 31.51 7.51
C LEU A 1082 -15.28 33.01 7.63
N ASP A 1083 -14.31 33.89 7.40
CA ASP A 1083 -14.49 35.35 7.42
C ASP A 1083 -15.33 35.88 6.24
N SER A 1084 -15.29 35.19 5.09
CA SER A 1084 -16.08 35.54 3.90
C SER A 1084 -17.49 34.94 3.88
N GLY A 1085 -17.76 33.94 4.71
CA GLY A 1085 -18.98 33.12 4.64
C GLY A 1085 -18.97 32.11 3.48
N GLU A 1086 -17.83 31.86 2.86
CA GLU A 1086 -17.65 30.74 1.91
C GLU A 1086 -17.74 29.38 2.61
N LEU A 1087 -17.32 29.34 3.88
CA LEU A 1087 -17.41 28.20 4.79
C LEU A 1087 -18.11 28.68 6.07
N SER A 1088 -19.03 27.89 6.62
CA SER A 1088 -19.67 28.19 7.91
C SER A 1088 -18.87 27.65 9.08
N ARG A 1089 -19.08 28.24 10.27
CA ARG A 1089 -18.50 27.70 11.51
C ARG A 1089 -19.07 26.32 11.86
N GLU A 1090 -20.30 26.00 11.47
CA GLU A 1090 -20.91 24.70 11.81
C GLU A 1090 -20.28 23.54 11.02
N GLU A 1091 -19.96 23.72 9.74
CA GLU A 1091 -19.19 22.75 8.95
C GLU A 1091 -17.86 22.42 9.64
N VAL A 1092 -17.14 23.45 10.12
CA VAL A 1092 -15.88 23.25 10.86
C VAL A 1092 -16.10 22.74 12.29
N TYR A 1093 -17.22 23.04 12.93
CA TYR A 1093 -17.59 22.51 14.25
C TYR A 1093 -17.82 20.99 14.20
N VAL A 1094 -18.35 20.43 13.11
CA VAL A 1094 -18.46 18.97 12.95
C VAL A 1094 -17.06 18.35 13.01
N CYS A 1095 -16.16 18.80 12.12
CA CYS A 1095 -14.79 18.32 12.03
C CYS A 1095 -14.00 18.49 13.33
N ALA A 1096 -13.93 19.71 13.86
CA ALA A 1096 -13.21 20.03 15.10
C ALA A 1096 -13.73 19.19 16.29
N ARG A 1097 -15.04 18.95 16.38
CA ARG A 1097 -15.64 18.12 17.45
C ARG A 1097 -15.20 16.66 17.35
N ARG A 1098 -15.06 16.09 16.15
CA ARG A 1098 -14.52 14.72 15.97
C ARG A 1098 -13.02 14.68 16.31
N VAL A 1099 -12.22 15.65 15.85
CA VAL A 1099 -10.77 15.74 16.19
C VAL A 1099 -10.56 15.80 17.70
N LEU A 1100 -11.24 16.71 18.41
CA LEU A 1100 -11.11 16.88 19.86
C LEU A 1100 -11.57 15.63 20.63
N LYS A 1101 -12.67 14.97 20.20
CA LYS A 1101 -13.08 13.65 20.71
C LYS A 1101 -11.96 12.63 20.56
N THR A 1102 -11.36 12.50 19.38
CA THR A 1102 -10.32 11.48 19.12
C THR A 1102 -9.04 11.76 19.89
N LEU A 1103 -8.61 13.02 20.04
CA LEU A 1103 -7.48 13.35 20.91
C LEU A 1103 -7.71 12.92 22.36
N MET A 1104 -8.93 13.07 22.88
CA MET A 1104 -9.30 12.59 24.24
C MET A 1104 -9.41 11.06 24.37
N LYS A 1105 -9.45 10.29 23.27
CA LYS A 1105 -9.41 8.82 23.30
C LYS A 1105 -7.97 8.28 23.51
N ILE A 1106 -6.95 9.03 23.07
CA ILE A 1106 -5.53 8.63 23.08
C ILE A 1106 -4.99 8.45 24.50
N GLY A 1107 -4.34 7.31 24.76
CA GLY A 1107 -3.98 6.84 26.10
C GLY A 1107 -2.93 7.68 26.85
N ARG A 1108 -2.12 8.48 26.15
CA ARG A 1108 -1.25 9.49 26.76
C ARG A 1108 -2.05 10.75 27.12
N ILE A 1109 -2.69 11.37 26.12
CA ILE A 1109 -3.48 12.60 26.28
C ILE A 1109 -4.57 12.42 27.33
N LYS A 1110 -5.25 11.27 27.35
CA LYS A 1110 -6.25 10.94 28.37
C LYS A 1110 -5.70 11.05 29.80
N LYS A 1111 -4.49 10.53 30.06
CA LYS A 1111 -3.82 10.64 31.37
C LYS A 1111 -3.45 12.10 31.71
N GLU A 1112 -3.11 12.90 30.70
CA GLU A 1112 -2.85 14.35 30.85
C GLU A 1112 -4.14 15.13 31.19
N MET A 1113 -5.32 14.66 30.73
CA MET A 1113 -6.63 15.25 31.06
C MET A 1113 -7.21 14.74 32.41
N GLU A 1114 -6.78 13.57 32.88
CA GLU A 1114 -7.17 12.97 34.16
C GLU A 1114 -6.40 13.53 35.37
N ALA A 1115 -5.30 14.26 35.14
CA ALA A 1115 -4.46 14.90 36.16
C ALA A 1115 -4.97 16.27 36.67
#